data_AF-A0A7C3BPP2-F1
#
_entry.id   AF-A0A7C3BPP2-F1
#
_cell.length_a   1.000
_cell.length_b   1.000
_cell.length_c   1.000
_cell.angle_alpha   90.00
_cell.angle_beta   90.00
_cell.angle_gamma   90.00
#
_symmetry.space_group_name_H-M   'P 1'
#
loop_
_entity.id
_entity.type
_entity.pdbx_description
1 polymer ?
#
loop_
_entity_poly.entity_id
_entity_poly.type
_entity_poly.pdbx_seq_one_letter_code
_entity_poly.pdbx_strand_id
1 'polypeptide(L)'
;MTKAANKSARLLQIEALLLEHPAGLSQAEIARRVGVHRSTIYRYLPDMSQFCVYEIDDGRLAIDREHYLTDIRLTLHEALAIHLAARLMATRMDKHNPHAAAALRKLGISLGRLAPLISAHISASADVMDGQTLHHDPVYLTVLETLTRAWSLGQKVRLKHQLGDGRVFSYTFAPYFIEPYAVGQTTHVIGWREPPAALRTFKVERIRAIELLDAAYTIPEDFDPRVLLANAWGIWYTEAEPVEVVLRFHPRVAQRVQETQWHRGEETIRQEDGSLLWRAKVAEPREMLPWIRGWGADVEVVEPEKLREKLVQEVQRMARVYGVEYGESTNPQVEKLLRCWGKTQRNNDAVFHPALFHMFDVGNVARVLLTDPASPRWRRVLARVLEVETDTLVDWLPYLVAMHDIGKLTVAFQQQNRYQYARLKAEGFTFDGWSGDLDMYHTFLGQVYIQEEAPDLPLPEAWRDLWRDVVGGHHGAFGSRQMLKTACTRLANFEPPEWRDLRALADNLLRQHLLAEGVKTPLPSNLASATIALTGFTILCDWLGSDERFLPPAADFDLTEYTSVSADRARRAVQAAGFLQPTRSVTPVAFEALFPDKQPPRPLQVAVDAIPQTALAGPALVIIEAPTGEGKTEAALAIAHRLAQASGTDALYYALPTTATSNQMFKRVRNYLDTSLALPTEVQLIHGQAHLQEDDMEAQPLANGKTLSLDTVAWFTSKKRAILAPFGVGTVDQAELAALNVKHVALRLVGLAGKVVIFDEVHAYDTYMTTIVECLLEWLSALGASVIILSATLPQKQRAALARAYGATLPPDPKQAMDYPSLWVLPCDGKPYHDQPAAYQPDRSLTVKHLHFTDAEPEAKARWLLEAVRDGGCACWITNTVTRAQDIYRILHNSAEVQGIDLALLHARFPLADRGRREKQLTGKYGPPPDDATSPDPRPQRGIVIGTQVLEQSLDLDFDVMVSD
;
A
#
# COMPACT_ATOMS: atom_id res chain seq x y z
N MET A 1 -79.53 41.76 -21.38
CA MET A 1 -78.13 41.81 -20.91
C MET A 1 -77.78 43.25 -20.58
N THR A 2 -77.32 43.51 -19.36
CA THR A 2 -77.01 44.87 -18.86
C THR A 2 -75.72 45.41 -19.47
N LYS A 3 -75.65 46.74 -19.65
CA LYS A 3 -74.50 47.45 -20.24
C LYS A 3 -73.16 47.15 -19.53
N ALA A 4 -73.21 46.77 -18.25
CA ALA A 4 -72.06 46.36 -17.44
C ALA A 4 -71.48 44.99 -17.84
N ALA A 5 -72.32 43.98 -18.13
CA ALA A 5 -71.87 42.65 -18.54
C ALA A 5 -71.09 42.67 -19.87
N ASN A 6 -71.46 43.59 -20.78
CA ASN A 6 -70.80 43.75 -22.08
C ASN A 6 -69.48 44.54 -21.99
N LYS A 7 -69.24 45.30 -20.91
CA LYS A 7 -67.98 46.01 -20.65
C LYS A 7 -66.92 45.05 -20.13
N SER A 8 -67.23 44.25 -19.11
CA SER A 8 -66.31 43.27 -18.53
C SER A 8 -65.83 42.22 -19.55
N ALA A 9 -66.73 41.70 -20.38
CA ALA A 9 -66.35 40.76 -21.44
C ALA A 9 -65.38 41.37 -22.48
N ARG A 10 -65.58 42.65 -22.82
CA ARG A 10 -64.70 43.37 -23.76
C ARG A 10 -63.35 43.73 -23.15
N LEU A 11 -63.32 44.01 -21.85
CA LEU A 11 -62.08 44.23 -21.11
C LEU A 11 -61.20 42.97 -21.09
N LEU A 12 -61.78 41.80 -20.83
CA LEU A 12 -61.08 40.50 -20.91
C LEU A 12 -60.60 40.17 -22.33
N GLN A 13 -61.36 40.54 -23.37
CA GLN A 13 -60.91 40.38 -24.76
C GLN A 13 -59.72 41.29 -25.11
N ILE A 14 -59.69 42.51 -24.58
CA ILE A 14 -58.56 43.44 -24.79
C ILE A 14 -57.33 42.95 -24.04
N GLU A 15 -57.50 42.46 -22.83
CA GLU A 15 -56.44 41.81 -22.03
C GLU A 15 -55.84 40.61 -22.78
N ALA A 16 -56.66 39.66 -23.22
CA ALA A 16 -56.20 38.51 -24.00
C ALA A 16 -55.45 38.93 -25.28
N LEU A 17 -55.97 39.95 -25.98
CA LEU A 17 -55.36 40.47 -27.20
C LEU A 17 -53.99 41.13 -26.94
N LEU A 18 -53.82 41.84 -25.83
CA LEU A 18 -52.54 42.46 -25.45
C LEU A 18 -51.53 41.42 -24.94
N LEU A 19 -52.00 40.31 -24.35
CA LEU A 19 -51.14 39.17 -24.00
C LEU A 19 -50.55 38.47 -25.24
N GLU A 20 -51.30 38.41 -26.34
CA GLU A 20 -50.84 37.84 -27.61
C GLU A 20 -49.87 38.77 -28.39
N HIS A 21 -49.79 40.06 -28.03
CA HIS A 21 -48.97 41.05 -28.73
C HIS A 21 -48.02 41.80 -27.78
N PRO A 22 -46.84 41.21 -27.45
CA PRO A 22 -45.91 41.75 -26.46
C PRO A 22 -45.37 43.15 -26.77
N ALA A 23 -45.26 43.49 -28.06
CA ALA A 23 -44.80 44.81 -28.52
C ALA A 23 -45.86 45.92 -28.39
N GLY A 24 -47.04 45.61 -27.83
CA GLY A 24 -48.15 46.53 -27.68
C GLY A 24 -48.92 46.81 -28.98
N LEU A 25 -50.13 47.32 -28.83
CA LEU A 25 -51.01 47.71 -29.93
C LEU A 25 -51.52 49.15 -29.76
N SER A 26 -51.67 49.89 -30.85
CA SER A 26 -52.29 51.21 -30.79
C SER A 26 -53.78 51.09 -30.44
N GLN A 27 -54.35 52.13 -29.83
CA GLN A 27 -55.78 52.17 -29.52
C GLN A 27 -56.67 51.94 -30.75
N ALA A 28 -56.21 52.34 -31.95
CA ALA A 28 -56.93 52.13 -33.20
C ALA A 28 -56.93 50.67 -33.65
N GLU A 29 -55.83 49.94 -33.42
CA GLU A 29 -55.73 48.51 -33.72
C GLU A 29 -56.57 47.68 -32.77
N ILE A 30 -56.52 47.99 -31.47
CA ILE A 30 -57.34 47.33 -30.44
C ILE A 30 -58.83 47.54 -30.76
N ALA A 31 -59.23 48.77 -31.08
CA ALA A 31 -60.60 49.10 -31.45
C ALA A 31 -61.09 48.29 -32.66
N ARG A 32 -60.26 48.16 -33.70
CA ARG A 32 -60.58 47.41 -34.91
C ARG A 32 -60.73 45.92 -34.64
N ARG A 33 -59.84 45.33 -33.83
CA ARG A 33 -59.83 43.89 -33.53
C ARG A 33 -60.94 43.45 -32.56
N VAL A 34 -61.31 44.33 -31.63
CA VAL A 34 -62.41 44.07 -30.67
C VAL A 34 -63.78 44.50 -31.24
N GLY A 35 -63.81 45.13 -32.43
CA GLY A 35 -65.04 45.52 -33.11
C GLY A 35 -65.77 46.70 -32.45
N VAL A 36 -65.04 47.68 -31.92
CA VAL A 36 -65.59 48.86 -31.23
C VAL A 36 -65.00 50.16 -31.78
N HIS A 37 -65.68 51.29 -31.53
CA HIS A 37 -65.15 52.60 -31.92
C HIS A 37 -63.96 53.00 -31.03
N ARG A 38 -62.94 53.70 -31.56
CA ARG A 38 -61.72 54.11 -30.84
C ARG A 38 -61.99 54.83 -29.53
N SER A 39 -62.99 55.71 -29.49
CA SER A 39 -63.43 56.41 -28.26
C SER A 39 -63.97 55.48 -27.16
N THR A 40 -64.26 54.21 -27.47
CA THR A 40 -64.62 53.19 -26.48
C THR A 40 -63.37 52.65 -25.80
N ILE A 41 -62.28 52.43 -26.53
CA ILE A 41 -60.99 52.00 -25.97
C ILE A 41 -60.44 53.08 -25.03
N TYR A 42 -60.46 54.34 -25.47
CA TYR A 42 -60.04 55.47 -24.62
C TYR A 42 -60.83 55.55 -23.31
N ARG A 43 -62.14 55.27 -23.35
CA ARG A 43 -63.01 55.27 -22.18
C ARG A 43 -62.78 54.07 -21.25
N TYR A 44 -62.22 52.99 -21.78
CA TYR A 44 -61.89 51.78 -21.03
C TYR A 44 -60.49 51.84 -20.43
N LEU A 45 -59.61 52.75 -20.89
CA LEU A 45 -58.25 52.93 -20.35
C LEU A 45 -58.19 52.97 -18.82
N PRO A 46 -59.05 53.73 -18.11
CA PRO A 46 -59.01 53.76 -16.65
C PRO A 46 -59.30 52.39 -16.03
N ASP A 47 -60.20 51.61 -16.65
CA ASP A 47 -60.56 50.26 -16.20
C ASP A 47 -59.54 49.20 -16.63
N MET A 48 -58.67 49.47 -17.62
CA MET A 48 -57.61 48.55 -18.05
C MET A 48 -56.41 48.54 -17.11
N SER A 49 -56.28 49.55 -16.25
CA SER A 49 -55.25 49.62 -15.21
C SER A 49 -55.28 48.39 -14.28
N GLN A 50 -56.45 47.78 -14.08
CA GLN A 50 -56.60 46.54 -13.30
C GLN A 50 -55.88 45.33 -13.93
N PHE A 51 -55.52 45.42 -15.21
CA PHE A 51 -54.76 44.41 -15.96
C PHE A 51 -53.32 44.86 -16.24
N CYS A 52 -52.80 45.81 -15.46
CA CYS A 52 -51.44 46.35 -15.62
C CYS A 52 -51.13 46.83 -17.05
N VAL A 53 -52.14 47.30 -17.79
CA VAL A 53 -51.96 47.88 -19.11
C VAL A 53 -51.38 49.27 -18.97
N TYR A 54 -50.23 49.51 -19.61
CA TYR A 54 -49.56 50.80 -19.67
C TYR A 54 -49.33 51.23 -21.12
N GLU A 55 -49.10 52.53 -21.32
CA GLU A 55 -48.76 53.09 -22.62
C GLU A 55 -47.23 53.13 -22.75
N ILE A 56 -46.70 52.50 -23.79
CA ILE A 56 -45.27 52.56 -24.14
C ILE A 56 -44.97 53.87 -24.90
N ASP A 57 -43.69 54.26 -24.96
CA ASP A 57 -43.24 55.57 -25.46
C ASP A 57 -43.75 55.97 -26.87
N ASP A 58 -44.16 55.00 -27.69
CA ASP A 58 -44.70 55.22 -29.05
C ASP A 58 -46.24 55.36 -29.10
N GLY A 59 -46.92 55.39 -27.95
CA GLY A 59 -48.37 55.56 -27.83
C GLY A 59 -49.20 54.28 -28.00
N ARG A 60 -48.55 53.11 -27.99
CA ARG A 60 -49.25 51.81 -27.95
C ARG A 60 -49.51 51.38 -26.51
N LEU A 61 -50.53 50.55 -26.33
CA LEU A 61 -50.85 49.91 -25.05
C LEU A 61 -50.22 48.52 -25.00
N ALA A 62 -49.56 48.20 -23.89
CA ALA A 62 -48.97 46.89 -23.59
C ALA A 62 -49.28 46.49 -22.14
N ILE A 63 -49.17 45.20 -21.80
CA ILE A 63 -49.31 44.71 -20.42
C ILE A 63 -47.93 44.67 -19.78
N ASP A 64 -47.79 45.24 -18.58
CA ASP A 64 -46.59 45.14 -17.76
C ASP A 64 -46.48 43.73 -17.18
N ARG A 65 -45.71 42.89 -17.87
CA ARG A 65 -45.53 41.47 -17.52
C ARG A 65 -44.74 41.24 -16.24
N GLU A 66 -44.01 42.23 -15.75
CA GLU A 66 -43.31 42.12 -14.46
C GLU A 66 -44.29 42.19 -13.28
N HIS A 67 -45.40 42.91 -13.45
CA HIS A 67 -46.42 43.10 -12.41
C HIS A 67 -47.75 42.39 -12.69
N TYR A 68 -47.95 41.86 -13.89
CA TYR A 68 -49.18 41.19 -14.30
C TYR A 68 -49.17 39.70 -13.91
N LEU A 69 -49.91 39.37 -12.85
CA LEU A 69 -50.24 38.00 -12.47
C LEU A 69 -51.59 37.62 -13.10
N THR A 70 -51.60 36.65 -14.02
CA THR A 70 -52.83 36.07 -14.60
C THR A 70 -53.83 35.64 -13.53
N ASP A 71 -55.12 35.91 -13.73
CA ASP A 71 -56.21 35.34 -12.92
C ASP A 71 -56.22 33.80 -13.03
N ILE A 72 -55.62 33.10 -12.07
CA ILE A 72 -55.64 31.64 -12.02
C ILE A 72 -57.03 31.18 -11.57
N ARG A 73 -57.79 30.56 -12.48
CA ARG A 73 -59.07 29.90 -12.14
C ARG A 73 -58.78 28.52 -11.58
N LEU A 74 -59.11 28.31 -10.31
CA LEU A 74 -58.95 27.03 -9.62
C LEU A 74 -60.32 26.44 -9.26
N THR A 75 -60.45 25.13 -9.44
CA THR A 75 -61.52 24.32 -8.87
C THR A 75 -61.29 24.10 -7.38
N LEU A 76 -62.33 23.64 -6.66
CA LEU A 76 -62.20 23.31 -5.24
C LEU A 76 -61.14 22.21 -4.98
N HIS A 77 -61.01 21.24 -5.89
CA HIS A 77 -60.03 20.15 -5.78
C HIS A 77 -58.60 20.64 -6.03
N GLU A 78 -58.39 21.52 -7.01
CA GLU A 78 -57.09 22.15 -7.26
C GLU A 78 -56.67 23.05 -6.10
N ALA A 79 -57.63 23.80 -5.53
CA ALA A 79 -57.37 24.62 -4.36
C ALA A 79 -57.04 23.78 -3.11
N LEU A 80 -57.68 22.62 -2.94
CA LEU A 80 -57.32 21.66 -1.89
C LEU A 80 -55.93 21.05 -2.12
N ALA A 81 -55.58 20.71 -3.36
CA ALA A 81 -54.25 20.20 -3.69
C ALA A 81 -53.15 21.23 -3.36
N ILE A 82 -53.37 22.50 -3.72
CA ILE A 82 -52.46 23.59 -3.37
C ILE A 82 -52.41 23.81 -1.85
N HIS A 83 -53.54 23.70 -1.14
CA HIS A 83 -53.56 23.74 0.31
C HIS A 83 -52.71 22.62 0.92
N LEU A 84 -52.85 21.37 0.47
CA LEU A 84 -52.06 20.24 0.98
C LEU A 84 -50.57 20.42 0.71
N ALA A 85 -50.20 20.85 -0.51
CA ALA A 85 -48.80 21.13 -0.86
C ALA A 85 -48.19 22.23 0.01
N ALA A 86 -48.91 23.34 0.18
CA ALA A 86 -48.43 24.46 0.99
C ALA A 86 -48.44 24.11 2.50
N ARG A 87 -49.37 23.27 2.97
CA ARG A 87 -49.37 22.75 4.34
C ARG A 87 -48.20 21.79 4.60
N LEU A 88 -47.83 20.97 3.62
CA LEU A 88 -46.61 20.16 3.70
C LEU A 88 -45.38 21.07 3.79
N MET A 89 -45.28 22.12 2.98
CA MET A 89 -44.21 23.12 3.12
C MET A 89 -44.22 23.80 4.50
N ALA A 90 -45.38 24.24 4.99
CA ALA A 90 -45.53 24.92 6.28
C ALA A 90 -45.14 24.06 7.49
N THR A 91 -45.38 22.75 7.42
CA THR A 91 -45.13 21.81 8.53
C THR A 91 -43.77 21.13 8.46
N ARG A 92 -43.10 21.21 7.31
CA ARG A 92 -41.82 20.53 7.07
C ARG A 92 -40.66 21.49 6.85
N MET A 93 -40.85 22.70 6.33
CA MET A 93 -39.74 23.64 6.16
C MET A 93 -39.52 24.47 7.42
N ASP A 94 -38.25 24.68 7.78
CA ASP A 94 -37.84 25.48 8.94
C ASP A 94 -37.59 26.96 8.60
N LYS A 95 -37.73 27.34 7.33
CA LYS A 95 -37.48 28.70 6.83
C LYS A 95 -38.79 29.44 6.60
N HIS A 96 -38.87 30.65 7.14
CA HIS A 96 -39.99 31.55 6.87
C HIS A 96 -40.05 31.89 5.37
N ASN A 97 -41.21 31.63 4.75
CA ASN A 97 -41.48 31.97 3.36
C ASN A 97 -42.77 32.80 3.27
N PRO A 98 -42.66 34.14 3.27
CA PRO A 98 -43.82 35.03 3.23
C PRO A 98 -44.57 34.93 1.90
N HIS A 99 -43.90 34.51 0.81
CA HIS A 99 -44.53 34.33 -0.50
C HIS A 99 -45.55 33.17 -0.47
N ALA A 100 -45.18 32.05 0.15
CA ALA A 100 -46.08 30.91 0.30
C ALA A 100 -47.26 31.21 1.25
N ALA A 101 -47.02 31.90 2.36
CA ALA A 101 -48.06 32.34 3.27
C ALA A 101 -49.04 33.34 2.62
N ALA A 102 -48.51 34.31 1.84
CA ALA A 102 -49.33 35.24 1.08
C ALA A 102 -50.17 34.55 -0.01
N ALA A 103 -49.61 33.56 -0.71
CA ALA A 103 -50.34 32.77 -1.69
C ALA A 103 -51.50 31.99 -1.04
N LEU A 104 -51.25 31.34 0.10
CA LEU A 104 -52.30 30.66 0.88
C LEU A 104 -53.38 31.62 1.38
N ARG A 105 -53.01 32.81 1.88
CA ARG A 105 -53.99 33.84 2.28
C ARG A 105 -54.89 34.25 1.13
N LYS A 106 -54.30 34.53 -0.04
CA LYS A 106 -55.07 34.88 -1.26
C LYS A 106 -56.04 33.76 -1.64
N LEU A 107 -55.62 32.49 -1.54
CA LEU A 107 -56.48 31.33 -1.78
C LEU A 107 -57.59 31.18 -0.73
N GLY A 108 -57.28 31.35 0.56
CA GLY A 108 -58.26 31.33 1.64
C GLY A 108 -59.35 32.39 1.43
N ILE A 109 -58.95 33.64 1.18
CA ILE A 109 -59.88 34.74 0.90
C ILE A 109 -60.79 34.41 -0.30
N SER A 110 -60.22 33.87 -1.38
CA SER A 110 -60.97 33.48 -2.59
C SER A 110 -62.02 32.39 -2.29
N LEU A 111 -61.71 31.44 -1.40
CA LEU A 111 -62.60 30.33 -1.04
C LEU A 111 -63.61 30.68 0.06
N GLY A 112 -63.47 31.82 0.75
CA GLY A 112 -64.25 32.17 1.93
C GLY A 112 -65.77 32.14 1.74
N ARG A 113 -66.26 32.40 0.53
CA ARG A 113 -67.71 32.33 0.20
C ARG A 113 -68.18 30.94 -0.22
N LEU A 114 -67.31 30.12 -0.80
CA LEU A 114 -67.66 28.83 -1.41
C LEU A 114 -67.44 27.65 -0.44
N ALA A 115 -66.40 27.70 0.38
CA ALA A 115 -66.02 26.63 1.29
C ALA A 115 -65.42 27.20 2.60
N PRO A 116 -66.25 27.74 3.51
CA PRO A 116 -65.79 28.49 4.68
C PRO A 116 -64.93 27.66 5.65
N LEU A 117 -65.21 26.36 5.81
CA LEU A 117 -64.40 25.46 6.65
C LEU A 117 -62.99 25.26 6.08
N ILE A 118 -62.88 25.09 4.75
CA ILE A 118 -61.60 24.93 4.07
C ILE A 118 -60.84 26.26 4.08
N SER A 119 -61.53 27.38 3.83
CA SER A 119 -60.99 28.73 3.94
C SER A 119 -60.40 29.01 5.32
N ALA A 120 -61.10 28.64 6.40
CA ALA A 120 -60.60 28.80 7.77
C ALA A 120 -59.33 27.97 8.01
N HIS A 121 -59.28 26.73 7.54
CA HIS A 121 -58.09 25.88 7.65
C HIS A 121 -56.90 26.36 6.80
N ILE A 122 -57.15 26.89 5.59
CA ILE A 122 -56.12 27.50 4.74
C ILE A 122 -55.55 28.75 5.40
N SER A 123 -56.42 29.61 5.93
CA SER A 123 -56.01 30.85 6.60
C SER A 123 -55.20 30.54 7.86
N ALA A 124 -55.66 29.59 8.68
CA ALA A 124 -54.91 29.13 9.85
C ALA A 124 -53.53 28.56 9.48
N SER A 125 -53.42 27.88 8.33
CA SER A 125 -52.14 27.37 7.85
C SER A 125 -51.19 28.49 7.42
N ALA A 126 -51.71 29.54 6.76
CA ALA A 126 -50.94 30.74 6.45
C ALA A 126 -50.51 31.50 7.72
N ASP A 127 -51.38 31.56 8.73
CA ASP A 127 -51.06 32.18 10.02
C ASP A 127 -49.98 31.39 10.78
N VAL A 128 -49.96 30.05 10.68
CA VAL A 128 -48.86 29.23 11.24
C VAL A 128 -47.53 29.53 10.52
N MET A 129 -47.54 29.76 9.21
CA MET A 129 -46.34 30.12 8.45
C MET A 129 -45.79 31.51 8.82
N ASP A 130 -46.67 32.43 9.23
CA ASP A 130 -46.30 33.76 9.71
C ASP A 130 -45.95 33.80 11.22
N GLY A 131 -46.63 32.98 12.04
CA GLY A 131 -46.55 33.02 13.50
C GLY A 131 -45.32 32.35 14.09
N GLN A 132 -44.54 31.60 13.29
CA GLN A 132 -43.27 31.05 13.74
C GLN A 132 -42.19 32.14 13.77
N THR A 133 -41.81 32.58 14.97
CA THR A 133 -40.56 33.31 15.28
C THR A 133 -39.28 32.49 15.01
N LEU A 134 -39.36 31.37 14.30
CA LEU A 134 -38.25 30.48 14.00
C LEU A 134 -37.47 31.02 12.79
N HIS A 135 -36.28 31.56 13.08
CA HIS A 135 -35.22 31.91 12.13
C HIS A 135 -35.67 32.73 10.91
N HIS A 136 -36.00 34.00 11.13
CA HIS A 136 -36.00 34.99 10.06
C HIS A 136 -34.57 35.11 9.50
N ASP A 137 -34.28 34.38 8.43
CA ASP A 137 -33.01 34.46 7.70
C ASP A 137 -33.24 35.36 6.46
N PRO A 138 -32.98 36.67 6.56
CA PRO A 138 -33.18 37.59 5.44
C PRO A 138 -32.32 37.22 4.23
N VAL A 139 -31.21 36.49 4.45
CA VAL A 139 -30.35 36.01 3.36
C VAL A 139 -31.07 34.92 2.56
N TYR A 140 -31.75 33.98 3.20
CA TYR A 140 -32.46 32.90 2.51
C TYR A 140 -33.54 33.42 1.54
N LEU A 141 -34.34 34.39 1.98
CA LEU A 141 -35.37 35.00 1.13
C LEU A 141 -34.75 35.74 -0.05
N THR A 142 -33.74 36.57 0.21
CA THR A 142 -32.99 37.28 -0.84
C THR A 142 -32.40 36.29 -1.85
N VAL A 143 -31.90 35.14 -1.38
CA VAL A 143 -31.36 34.09 -2.22
C VAL A 143 -32.42 33.47 -3.12
N LEU A 144 -33.56 33.06 -2.56
CA LEU A 144 -34.65 32.49 -3.35
C LEU A 144 -35.16 33.48 -4.40
N GLU A 145 -35.43 34.73 -4.02
CA GLU A 145 -35.91 35.78 -4.94
C GLU A 145 -34.91 36.04 -6.07
N THR A 146 -33.62 36.13 -5.73
CA THR A 146 -32.56 36.37 -6.73
C THR A 146 -32.40 35.16 -7.65
N LEU A 147 -32.45 33.92 -7.14
CA LEU A 147 -32.40 32.71 -7.96
C LEU A 147 -33.60 32.59 -8.89
N THR A 148 -34.82 32.86 -8.40
CA THR A 148 -36.04 32.85 -9.21
C THR A 148 -35.96 33.90 -10.32
N ARG A 149 -35.49 35.11 -10.01
CA ARG A 149 -35.28 36.17 -11.01
C ARG A 149 -34.22 35.78 -12.04
N ALA A 150 -33.06 35.30 -11.59
CA ALA A 150 -31.97 34.83 -12.44
C ALA A 150 -32.40 33.71 -13.38
N TRP A 151 -33.19 32.76 -12.88
CA TRP A 151 -33.74 31.66 -13.68
C TRP A 151 -34.74 32.15 -14.73
N SER A 152 -35.66 33.03 -14.33
CA SER A 152 -36.66 33.61 -15.23
C SER A 152 -36.06 34.47 -16.35
N LEU A 153 -34.97 35.19 -16.07
CA LEU A 153 -34.32 36.09 -17.03
C LEU A 153 -33.19 35.43 -17.83
N GLY A 154 -32.81 34.19 -17.51
CA GLY A 154 -31.65 33.54 -18.10
C GLY A 154 -30.33 34.25 -17.78
N GLN A 155 -30.19 34.78 -16.55
CA GLN A 155 -28.99 35.51 -16.09
C GLN A 155 -28.19 34.75 -15.03
N LYS A 156 -26.86 34.79 -15.12
CA LYS A 156 -25.96 34.18 -14.13
C LYS A 156 -26.03 34.96 -12.81
N VAL A 157 -25.67 34.28 -11.73
CA VAL A 157 -25.51 34.86 -10.39
C VAL A 157 -24.09 34.65 -9.89
N ARG A 158 -23.60 35.59 -9.09
CA ARG A 158 -22.44 35.35 -8.22
C ARG A 158 -22.96 34.97 -6.85
N LEU A 159 -22.56 33.81 -6.34
CA LEU A 159 -22.98 33.33 -5.03
C LEU A 159 -21.79 32.98 -4.14
N LYS A 160 -21.98 33.06 -2.82
CA LYS A 160 -21.06 32.55 -1.80
C LYS A 160 -21.70 31.34 -1.11
N HIS A 161 -21.19 30.14 -1.35
CA HIS A 161 -21.75 28.90 -0.80
C HIS A 161 -20.84 28.36 0.30
N GLN A 162 -21.45 28.03 1.44
CA GLN A 162 -20.76 27.41 2.58
C GLN A 162 -20.75 25.89 2.46
N LEU A 163 -19.60 25.26 2.62
CA LEU A 163 -19.46 23.81 2.70
C LEU A 163 -19.82 23.29 4.11
N GLY A 164 -19.99 21.98 4.24
CA GLY A 164 -20.36 21.34 5.51
C GLY A 164 -19.34 21.52 6.64
N ASP A 165 -18.09 21.82 6.33
CA ASP A 165 -17.00 22.09 7.28
C ASP A 165 -16.87 23.59 7.65
N GLY A 166 -17.78 24.43 7.17
CA GLY A 166 -17.85 25.85 7.47
C GLY A 166 -17.09 26.76 6.49
N ARG A 167 -16.26 26.22 5.59
CA ARG A 167 -15.53 27.03 4.59
C ARG A 167 -16.51 27.64 3.58
N VAL A 168 -16.24 28.87 3.14
CA VAL A 168 -17.10 29.61 2.19
C VAL A 168 -16.33 29.85 0.91
N PHE A 169 -16.95 29.52 -0.23
CA PHE A 169 -16.39 29.72 -1.56
C PHE A 169 -17.33 30.57 -2.41
N SER A 170 -16.76 31.34 -3.33
CA SER A 170 -17.54 32.14 -4.28
C SER A 170 -17.51 31.50 -5.66
N TYR A 171 -18.68 31.47 -6.32
CA TYR A 171 -18.85 30.88 -7.64
C TYR A 171 -19.68 31.80 -8.52
N THR A 172 -19.42 31.75 -9.83
CA THR A 172 -20.39 32.17 -10.85
C THR A 172 -21.27 30.97 -11.17
N PHE A 173 -22.59 31.16 -11.19
CA PHE A 173 -23.56 30.07 -11.30
C PHE A 173 -24.71 30.42 -12.23
N ALA A 174 -25.11 29.47 -13.08
CA ALA A 174 -26.27 29.57 -13.96
C ALA A 174 -27.36 28.58 -13.49
N PRO A 175 -28.47 29.04 -12.87
CA PRO A 175 -29.48 28.16 -12.30
C PRO A 175 -30.34 27.49 -13.39
N TYR A 176 -30.40 26.17 -13.44
CA TYR A 176 -31.18 25.44 -14.46
C TYR A 176 -32.50 24.91 -13.91
N PHE A 177 -32.50 24.51 -12.64
CA PHE A 177 -33.64 23.85 -12.00
C PHE A 177 -33.59 24.02 -10.48
N ILE A 178 -34.74 24.24 -9.84
CA ILE A 178 -34.88 24.35 -8.39
C ILE A 178 -35.77 23.20 -7.91
N GLU A 179 -35.26 22.36 -7.01
CA GLU A 179 -35.91 21.13 -6.56
C GLU A 179 -36.03 21.11 -5.03
N PRO A 180 -37.23 20.88 -4.47
CA PRO A 180 -37.40 20.61 -3.05
C PRO A 180 -36.95 19.19 -2.69
N TYR A 181 -36.13 19.05 -1.66
CA TYR A 181 -35.66 17.76 -1.15
C TYR A 181 -36.43 17.34 0.10
N ALA A 182 -37.33 16.35 -0.06
CA ALA A 182 -38.30 15.95 0.96
C ALA A 182 -37.68 15.37 2.24
N VAL A 183 -36.64 14.53 2.13
CA VAL A 183 -36.00 13.89 3.30
C VAL A 183 -35.25 14.90 4.16
N GLY A 184 -34.54 15.82 3.52
CA GLY A 184 -33.77 16.87 4.20
C GLY A 184 -34.56 18.15 4.48
N GLN A 185 -35.84 18.22 4.10
CA GLN A 185 -36.72 19.38 4.24
C GLN A 185 -36.13 20.70 3.72
N THR A 186 -35.37 20.62 2.61
CA THR A 186 -34.52 21.73 2.14
C THR A 186 -34.66 21.95 0.65
N THR A 187 -34.31 23.13 0.17
CA THR A 187 -34.40 23.48 -1.25
C THR A 187 -33.02 23.44 -1.88
N HIS A 188 -32.92 22.87 -3.08
CA HIS A 188 -31.68 22.80 -3.83
C HIS A 188 -31.82 23.42 -5.21
N VAL A 189 -30.73 23.94 -5.73
CA VAL A 189 -30.64 24.46 -7.10
C VAL A 189 -29.57 23.70 -7.86
N ILE A 190 -29.93 23.20 -9.04
CA ILE A 190 -29.06 22.52 -9.99
C ILE A 190 -28.71 23.51 -11.09
N GLY A 191 -27.44 23.59 -11.45
CA GLY A 191 -27.00 24.54 -12.48
C GLY A 191 -25.52 24.45 -12.80
N TRP A 192 -25.08 25.26 -13.75
CA TRP A 192 -23.68 25.28 -14.18
C TRP A 192 -22.84 26.16 -13.27
N ARG A 193 -21.77 25.61 -12.69
CA ARG A 193 -20.89 26.30 -11.73
C ARG A 193 -19.48 26.52 -12.30
N GLU A 194 -19.00 27.75 -12.24
CA GLU A 194 -17.64 28.16 -12.63
C GLU A 194 -16.88 28.79 -11.43
N PRO A 195 -15.62 28.40 -11.16
CA PRO A 195 -14.86 27.23 -11.66
C PRO A 195 -15.20 25.92 -10.91
N PRO A 196 -14.92 24.72 -11.47
CA PRO A 196 -14.19 24.40 -12.70
C PRO A 196 -15.11 24.11 -13.91
N ALA A 197 -16.23 24.83 -14.06
CA ALA A 197 -17.18 24.68 -15.18
C ALA A 197 -17.79 23.27 -15.26
N ALA A 198 -18.73 22.99 -14.35
CA ALA A 198 -19.46 21.73 -14.34
C ALA A 198 -20.86 21.90 -13.73
N LEU A 199 -21.78 20.99 -14.09
CA LEU A 199 -23.11 20.92 -13.48
C LEU A 199 -23.00 20.54 -12.00
N ARG A 200 -23.58 21.32 -11.11
CA ARG A 200 -23.52 21.11 -9.65
C ARG A 200 -24.84 21.46 -8.98
N THR A 201 -25.09 20.77 -7.87
CA THR A 201 -26.23 20.99 -6.98
C THR A 201 -25.78 21.79 -5.75
N PHE A 202 -26.46 22.89 -5.44
CA PHE A 202 -26.24 23.67 -4.23
C PHE A 202 -27.45 23.63 -3.31
N LYS A 203 -27.19 23.51 -2.01
CA LYS A 203 -28.20 23.67 -0.97
C LYS A 203 -28.47 25.15 -0.77
N VAL A 204 -29.71 25.59 -1.00
CA VAL A 204 -30.06 27.03 -0.98
C VAL A 204 -29.78 27.64 0.38
N GLU A 205 -30.05 26.92 1.47
CA GLU A 205 -29.84 27.39 2.85
C GLU A 205 -28.34 27.57 3.20
N ARG A 206 -27.41 27.09 2.36
CA ARG A 206 -25.96 27.27 2.53
C ARG A 206 -25.40 28.44 1.72
N ILE A 207 -26.22 29.15 0.96
CA ILE A 207 -25.82 30.35 0.24
C ILE A 207 -25.85 31.53 1.21
N ARG A 208 -24.69 32.16 1.42
CA ARG A 208 -24.49 33.26 2.38
C ARG A 208 -24.62 34.64 1.76
N ALA A 209 -24.49 34.74 0.45
CA ALA A 209 -24.70 35.95 -0.33
C ALA A 209 -24.94 35.55 -1.78
N ILE A 210 -25.76 36.34 -2.48
CA ILE A 210 -26.01 36.19 -3.91
C ILE A 210 -26.12 37.58 -4.55
N GLU A 211 -25.70 37.69 -5.80
CA GLU A 211 -25.76 38.89 -6.61
C GLU A 211 -26.14 38.48 -8.04
N LEU A 212 -27.12 39.17 -8.63
CA LEU A 212 -27.50 38.99 -10.03
C LEU A 212 -26.44 39.64 -10.94
N LEU A 213 -26.04 38.96 -12.01
CA LEU A 213 -25.06 39.47 -12.97
C LEU A 213 -25.72 39.77 -14.31
N ASP A 214 -25.18 40.73 -15.05
CA ASP A 214 -25.60 41.05 -16.43
C ASP A 214 -25.15 40.00 -17.47
N ALA A 215 -24.66 38.84 -17.04
CA ALA A 215 -24.21 37.76 -17.91
C ALA A 215 -25.35 36.79 -18.21
N ALA A 216 -25.79 36.70 -19.46
CA ALA A 216 -26.83 35.76 -19.88
C ALA A 216 -26.31 34.31 -19.99
N TYR A 217 -27.22 33.33 -19.91
CA TYR A 217 -26.99 31.93 -20.22
C TYR A 217 -28.24 31.31 -20.85
N THR A 218 -28.06 30.18 -21.53
CA THR A 218 -29.15 29.33 -22.04
C THR A 218 -29.02 27.95 -21.43
N ILE A 219 -30.15 27.33 -21.08
CA ILE A 219 -30.17 25.94 -20.63
C ILE A 219 -29.97 25.04 -21.86
N PRO A 220 -29.03 24.09 -21.84
CA PRO A 220 -28.82 23.15 -22.94
C PRO A 220 -30.11 22.36 -23.28
N GLU A 221 -30.38 22.11 -24.57
CA GLU A 221 -31.59 21.38 -25.01
C GLU A 221 -31.63 19.93 -24.52
N ASP A 222 -30.46 19.34 -24.25
CA ASP A 222 -30.29 17.97 -23.74
C ASP A 222 -30.40 17.86 -22.22
N PHE A 223 -30.55 18.99 -21.51
CA PHE A 223 -30.77 18.97 -20.07
C PHE A 223 -32.23 18.62 -19.74
N ASP A 224 -32.45 17.39 -19.25
CA ASP A 224 -33.73 16.97 -18.66
C ASP A 224 -33.54 16.59 -17.18
N PRO A 225 -34.09 17.38 -16.23
CA PRO A 225 -33.96 17.10 -14.80
C PRO A 225 -34.60 15.76 -14.41
N ARG A 226 -35.60 15.26 -15.16
CA ARG A 226 -36.27 13.97 -14.90
C ARG A 226 -35.37 12.79 -15.25
N VAL A 227 -34.48 12.95 -16.24
CA VAL A 227 -33.48 11.94 -16.62
C VAL A 227 -32.32 11.99 -15.63
N LEU A 228 -31.85 13.20 -15.30
CA LEU A 228 -30.75 13.42 -14.36
C LEU A 228 -31.01 12.79 -12.98
N LEU A 229 -32.24 12.92 -12.47
CA LEU A 229 -32.63 12.43 -11.15
C LEU A 229 -33.31 11.04 -11.18
N ALA A 230 -33.36 10.37 -12.35
CA ALA A 230 -34.13 9.13 -12.51
C ALA A 230 -33.71 7.98 -11.56
N ASN A 231 -32.41 7.90 -11.26
CA ASN A 231 -31.81 6.91 -10.35
C ASN A 231 -31.34 7.54 -9.03
N ALA A 232 -31.64 8.81 -8.78
CA ALA A 232 -31.29 9.46 -7.52
C ALA A 232 -32.28 9.00 -6.44
N TRP A 233 -31.79 8.71 -5.24
CA TRP A 233 -32.67 8.46 -4.10
C TRP A 233 -33.39 9.74 -3.66
N GLY A 234 -32.70 10.87 -3.74
CA GLY A 234 -33.22 12.21 -3.59
C GLY A 234 -32.66 13.12 -4.66
N ILE A 235 -31.66 13.92 -4.29
CA ILE A 235 -31.04 14.91 -5.19
C ILE A 235 -29.56 14.62 -5.45
N TRP A 236 -29.02 13.56 -4.84
CA TRP A 236 -27.62 13.18 -4.99
C TRP A 236 -27.50 12.26 -6.17
N TYR A 237 -26.75 12.70 -7.18
CA TYR A 237 -26.39 11.90 -8.34
C TYR A 237 -24.88 12.00 -8.55
N THR A 238 -24.32 10.99 -9.19
CA THR A 238 -22.90 10.93 -9.55
C THR A 238 -22.77 10.59 -11.03
N GLU A 239 -21.58 10.82 -11.60
CA GLU A 239 -21.26 10.37 -12.96
C GLU A 239 -20.98 8.86 -13.03
N ALA A 240 -20.93 8.18 -11.87
CA ALA A 240 -20.77 6.73 -11.81
C ALA A 240 -22.08 6.00 -12.14
N GLU A 241 -21.97 4.77 -12.63
CA GLU A 241 -23.16 3.96 -12.89
C GLU A 241 -23.96 3.68 -11.61
N PRO A 242 -25.30 3.68 -11.68
CA PRO A 242 -26.15 3.33 -10.55
C PRO A 242 -25.84 1.93 -10.01
N VAL A 243 -25.75 1.84 -8.68
CA VAL A 243 -25.46 0.59 -7.97
C VAL A 243 -26.77 -0.10 -7.62
N GLU A 244 -26.82 -1.42 -7.80
CA GLU A 244 -27.96 -2.21 -7.33
C GLU A 244 -27.96 -2.29 -5.80
N VAL A 245 -29.08 -1.92 -5.19
CA VAL A 245 -29.30 -1.99 -3.74
C VAL A 245 -30.38 -3.02 -3.49
N VAL A 246 -30.10 -3.98 -2.62
CA VAL A 246 -31.02 -5.06 -2.21
C VAL A 246 -31.20 -5.00 -0.71
N LEU A 247 -32.45 -4.84 -0.27
CA LEU A 247 -32.85 -4.75 1.13
C LEU A 247 -33.83 -5.87 1.46
N ARG A 248 -33.66 -6.50 2.63
CA ARG A 248 -34.59 -7.50 3.15
C ARG A 248 -35.35 -6.91 4.33
N PHE A 249 -36.66 -6.78 4.19
CA PHE A 249 -37.56 -6.24 5.21
C PHE A 249 -38.29 -7.36 5.97
N HIS A 250 -38.38 -7.20 7.29
CA HIS A 250 -39.05 -8.15 8.18
C HIS A 250 -40.57 -8.27 7.86
N PRO A 251 -41.20 -9.45 8.01
CA PRO A 251 -42.61 -9.67 7.68
C PRO A 251 -43.59 -8.63 8.27
N ARG A 252 -43.28 -8.11 9.47
CA ARG A 252 -44.13 -7.13 10.17
C ARG A 252 -44.19 -5.75 9.50
N VAL A 253 -43.18 -5.37 8.71
CA VAL A 253 -43.15 -4.08 7.99
C VAL A 253 -43.32 -4.23 6.48
N ALA A 254 -43.25 -5.47 5.96
CA ALA A 254 -43.36 -5.78 4.53
C ALA A 254 -44.56 -5.09 3.86
N GLN A 255 -45.76 -5.18 4.46
CA GLN A 255 -46.95 -4.54 3.91
C GLN A 255 -46.81 -3.00 3.83
N ARG A 256 -46.30 -2.38 4.91
CA ARG A 256 -46.12 -0.92 4.97
C ARG A 256 -45.11 -0.41 3.95
N VAL A 257 -44.07 -1.20 3.65
CA VAL A 257 -43.10 -0.87 2.60
C VAL A 257 -43.78 -0.90 1.23
N GLN A 258 -44.63 -1.90 0.95
CA GLN A 258 -45.35 -2.03 -0.32
C GLN A 258 -46.47 -1.00 -0.55
N GLU A 259 -46.97 -0.36 0.51
CA GLU A 259 -48.02 0.68 0.41
C GLU A 259 -47.52 1.99 -0.25
N THR A 260 -46.21 2.18 -0.35
CA THR A 260 -45.59 3.40 -0.88
C THR A 260 -44.54 3.04 -1.92
N GLN A 261 -44.54 3.74 -3.06
CA GLN A 261 -43.43 3.68 -3.99
C GLN A 261 -42.30 4.57 -3.49
N TRP A 262 -41.18 3.99 -3.07
CA TRP A 262 -40.04 4.74 -2.49
C TRP A 262 -39.02 5.16 -3.55
N HIS A 263 -38.81 4.33 -4.57
CA HIS A 263 -37.97 4.65 -5.72
C HIS A 263 -38.67 4.30 -7.02
N ARG A 264 -38.42 5.08 -8.08
CA ARG A 264 -39.08 4.89 -9.38
C ARG A 264 -38.81 3.52 -9.99
N GLY A 265 -37.57 3.04 -9.85
CA GLY A 265 -37.12 1.73 -10.35
C GLY A 265 -37.12 0.63 -9.29
N GLU A 266 -37.97 0.72 -8.27
CA GLU A 266 -38.04 -0.34 -7.26
C GLU A 266 -38.79 -1.57 -7.73
N GLU A 267 -38.31 -2.73 -7.31
CA GLU A 267 -39.00 -4.01 -7.41
C GLU A 267 -39.12 -4.63 -6.02
N THR A 268 -40.27 -5.20 -5.72
CA THR A 268 -40.50 -5.88 -4.43
C THR A 268 -40.96 -7.31 -4.64
N ILE A 269 -40.33 -8.26 -3.95
CA ILE A 269 -40.64 -9.69 -4.01
C ILE A 269 -40.91 -10.20 -2.60
N ARG A 270 -42.10 -10.75 -2.39
CA ARG A 270 -42.47 -11.39 -1.13
C ARG A 270 -41.88 -12.80 -1.06
N GLN A 271 -41.23 -13.11 0.06
CA GLN A 271 -40.59 -14.39 0.31
C GLN A 271 -41.55 -15.36 1.01
N GLU A 272 -41.23 -16.66 0.98
CA GLU A 272 -42.03 -17.72 1.61
C GLU A 272 -42.14 -17.56 3.13
N ASP A 273 -41.10 -17.02 3.78
CA ASP A 273 -41.08 -16.72 5.22
C ASP A 273 -41.87 -15.45 5.60
N GLY A 274 -42.51 -14.80 4.62
CA GLY A 274 -43.28 -13.58 4.77
C GLY A 274 -42.47 -12.29 4.72
N SER A 275 -41.14 -12.35 4.62
CA SER A 275 -40.26 -11.19 4.45
C SER A 275 -40.41 -10.58 3.05
N LEU A 276 -39.91 -9.35 2.86
CA LEU A 276 -39.96 -8.65 1.58
C LEU A 276 -38.55 -8.29 1.12
N LEU A 277 -38.15 -8.80 -0.04
CA LEU A 277 -36.97 -8.30 -0.74
C LEU A 277 -37.37 -7.07 -1.57
N TRP A 278 -36.72 -5.95 -1.32
CA TRP A 278 -36.83 -4.71 -2.09
C TRP A 278 -35.53 -4.49 -2.84
N ARG A 279 -35.58 -4.13 -4.12
CA ARG A 279 -34.39 -3.85 -4.92
C ARG A 279 -34.56 -2.69 -5.88
N ALA A 280 -33.52 -1.90 -6.09
CA ALA A 280 -33.50 -0.82 -7.08
C ALA A 280 -32.06 -0.46 -7.48
N LYS A 281 -31.90 0.15 -8.67
CA LYS A 281 -30.63 0.79 -9.07
C LYS A 281 -30.59 2.24 -8.59
N VAL A 282 -29.60 2.59 -7.78
CA VAL A 282 -29.48 3.89 -7.11
C VAL A 282 -28.10 4.51 -7.36
N ALA A 283 -28.08 5.76 -7.83
CA ALA A 283 -26.87 6.49 -8.23
C ALA A 283 -25.93 6.84 -7.07
N GLU A 284 -26.46 7.07 -5.86
CA GLU A 284 -25.67 7.32 -4.66
C GLU A 284 -26.37 6.70 -3.42
N PRO A 285 -26.10 5.41 -3.11
CA PRO A 285 -26.76 4.71 -2.01
C PRO A 285 -26.52 5.31 -0.61
N ARG A 286 -25.52 6.18 -0.42
CA ARG A 286 -25.31 6.88 0.86
C ARG A 286 -26.51 7.71 1.28
N GLU A 287 -27.24 8.27 0.31
CA GLU A 287 -28.43 9.10 0.59
C GLU A 287 -29.57 8.28 1.21
N MET A 288 -29.55 6.94 1.05
CA MET A 288 -30.56 6.02 1.60
C MET A 288 -30.36 5.72 3.09
N LEU A 289 -29.15 5.90 3.63
CA LEU A 289 -28.83 5.49 5.01
C LEU A 289 -29.82 6.04 6.07
N PRO A 290 -30.25 7.33 6.04
CA PRO A 290 -31.26 7.83 6.97
C PRO A 290 -32.61 7.11 6.87
N TRP A 291 -33.03 6.73 5.66
CA TRP A 291 -34.28 6.00 5.44
C TRP A 291 -34.17 4.57 5.97
N ILE A 292 -33.09 3.87 5.63
CA ILE A 292 -32.81 2.51 6.11
C ILE A 292 -32.78 2.50 7.66
N ARG A 293 -32.05 3.43 8.28
CA ARG A 293 -32.03 3.58 9.74
C ARG A 293 -33.41 3.83 10.34
N GLY A 294 -34.31 4.51 9.62
CA GLY A 294 -35.67 4.78 10.07
C GLY A 294 -36.51 3.53 10.32
N TRP A 295 -36.14 2.41 9.71
CA TRP A 295 -36.77 1.10 9.94
C TRP A 295 -36.11 0.30 11.08
N GLY A 296 -34.93 0.71 11.54
CA GLY A 296 -34.19 0.03 12.61
C GLY A 296 -33.88 -1.43 12.26
N ALA A 297 -34.15 -2.34 13.20
CA ALA A 297 -33.89 -3.78 13.04
C ALA A 297 -34.84 -4.50 12.07
N ASP A 298 -35.82 -3.80 11.48
CA ASP A 298 -36.77 -4.38 10.53
C ASP A 298 -36.27 -4.43 9.08
N VAL A 299 -35.07 -3.91 8.82
CA VAL A 299 -34.45 -3.93 7.50
C VAL A 299 -33.00 -4.39 7.61
N GLU A 300 -32.62 -5.29 6.70
CA GLU A 300 -31.24 -5.69 6.48
C GLU A 300 -30.79 -5.21 5.11
N VAL A 301 -29.58 -4.64 5.05
CA VAL A 301 -28.90 -4.37 3.77
C VAL A 301 -28.24 -5.67 3.32
N VAL A 302 -28.77 -6.27 2.26
CA VAL A 302 -28.20 -7.48 1.66
C VAL A 302 -27.07 -7.08 0.73
N GLU A 303 -27.32 -6.14 -0.18
CA GLU A 303 -26.33 -5.60 -1.13
C GLU A 303 -26.53 -4.08 -1.33
N PRO A 304 -25.47 -3.32 -1.66
CA PRO A 304 -24.06 -3.73 -1.77
C PRO A 304 -23.35 -3.82 -0.41
N GLU A 305 -22.30 -4.64 -0.32
CA GLU A 305 -21.52 -4.86 0.92
C GLU A 305 -21.03 -3.55 1.55
N LYS A 306 -20.53 -2.62 0.73
CA LYS A 306 -20.08 -1.30 1.20
C LYS A 306 -21.18 -0.46 1.88
N LEU A 307 -22.44 -0.64 1.50
CA LEU A 307 -23.57 0.02 2.17
C LEU A 307 -23.89 -0.67 3.50
N ARG A 308 -23.82 -2.01 3.53
CA ARG A 308 -23.99 -2.83 4.73
C ARG A 308 -22.94 -2.48 5.79
N GLU A 309 -21.66 -2.44 5.42
CA GLU A 309 -20.54 -2.07 6.32
C GLU A 309 -20.74 -0.70 6.97
N LYS A 310 -21.22 0.29 6.20
CA LYS A 310 -21.51 1.62 6.73
C LYS A 310 -22.63 1.61 7.76
N LEU A 311 -23.69 0.85 7.49
CA LEU A 311 -24.80 0.71 8.44
C LEU A 311 -24.34 0.02 9.72
N VAL A 312 -23.47 -1.00 9.62
CA VAL A 312 -22.85 -1.67 10.78
C VAL A 312 -22.07 -0.66 11.64
N GLN A 313 -21.20 0.15 11.02
CA GLN A 313 -20.43 1.19 11.72
C GLN A 313 -21.34 2.22 12.41
N GLU A 314 -22.45 2.61 11.76
CA GLU A 314 -23.43 3.52 12.34
C GLU A 314 -24.20 2.91 13.51
N VAL A 315 -24.56 1.62 13.44
CA VAL A 315 -25.23 0.90 14.53
C VAL A 315 -24.29 0.75 15.72
N GLN A 316 -23.01 0.42 15.53
CA GLN A 316 -22.00 0.40 16.59
C GLN A 316 -21.86 1.79 17.25
N ARG A 317 -21.81 2.85 16.45
CA ARG A 317 -21.79 4.22 16.97
C ARG A 317 -23.08 4.55 17.72
N MET A 318 -24.23 4.12 17.23
CA MET A 318 -25.53 4.33 17.86
C MET A 318 -25.57 3.63 19.22
N ALA A 319 -25.11 2.37 19.29
CA ALA A 319 -24.99 1.61 20.53
C ALA A 319 -24.17 2.37 21.57
N ARG A 320 -23.00 2.90 21.19
CA ARG A 320 -22.16 3.77 22.05
C ARG A 320 -22.89 5.02 22.53
N VAL A 321 -23.64 5.71 21.66
CA VAL A 321 -24.38 6.94 22.02
C VAL A 321 -25.47 6.66 23.06
N TYR A 322 -26.16 5.53 22.95
CA TYR A 322 -27.25 5.16 23.85
C TYR A 322 -26.80 4.38 25.08
N GLY A 323 -25.49 4.14 25.25
CA GLY A 323 -24.97 3.26 26.30
C GLY A 323 -25.55 1.85 26.21
N VAL A 324 -25.94 1.43 25.00
CA VAL A 324 -26.39 0.06 24.74
C VAL A 324 -25.14 -0.78 24.58
N GLU A 325 -24.77 -1.41 25.67
CA GLU A 325 -23.83 -2.53 25.66
C GLU A 325 -24.54 -3.71 25.01
N TYR A 326 -24.20 -3.99 23.74
CA TYR A 326 -24.52 -5.31 23.21
C TYR A 326 -23.68 -6.30 23.99
N GLY A 327 -24.36 -7.11 24.80
CA GLY A 327 -23.74 -8.29 25.38
C GLY A 327 -23.33 -9.25 24.27
N GLU A 328 -22.12 -9.11 23.76
CA GLU A 328 -21.22 -10.24 23.82
C GLU A 328 -20.37 -10.01 25.06
N SER A 329 -20.52 -10.89 26.04
CA SER A 329 -19.73 -10.97 27.26
C SER A 329 -18.25 -10.61 27.02
N THR A 330 -17.85 -9.35 27.16
CA THR A 330 -16.47 -9.01 27.48
C THR A 330 -16.30 -9.34 28.95
N ASN A 331 -15.81 -10.55 29.19
CA ASN A 331 -15.27 -10.94 30.49
C ASN A 331 -14.45 -9.73 31.02
N PRO A 332 -14.75 -9.16 32.21
CA PRO A 332 -14.05 -7.99 32.73
C PRO A 332 -12.53 -8.13 32.77
N GLN A 333 -12.04 -9.38 32.82
CA GLN A 333 -10.62 -9.68 32.71
C GLN A 333 -10.05 -9.45 31.29
N VAL A 334 -10.85 -9.65 30.24
CA VAL A 334 -10.46 -9.33 28.85
C VAL A 334 -10.34 -7.82 28.67
N GLU A 335 -11.30 -7.04 29.18
CA GLU A 335 -11.19 -5.58 29.14
C GLU A 335 -9.94 -5.10 29.90
N LYS A 336 -9.71 -5.65 31.10
CA LYS A 336 -8.50 -5.39 31.87
C LYS A 336 -7.25 -5.77 31.06
N LEU A 337 -7.21 -6.94 30.42
CA LEU A 337 -6.10 -7.37 29.57
C LEU A 337 -5.83 -6.40 28.41
N LEU A 338 -6.87 -5.87 27.75
CA LEU A 338 -6.73 -4.89 26.67
C LEU A 338 -6.16 -3.54 27.15
N ARG A 339 -6.19 -3.25 28.45
CA ARG A 339 -5.51 -2.08 29.01
C ARG A 339 -3.99 -2.28 29.10
N CYS A 340 -3.45 -3.49 29.08
CA CYS A 340 -2.00 -3.70 29.13
C CYS A 340 -1.33 -3.28 27.81
N TRP A 341 -0.35 -2.38 27.86
CA TRP A 341 0.28 -1.83 26.66
C TRP A 341 1.38 -2.77 26.13
N GLY A 342 1.46 -2.91 24.81
CA GLY A 342 2.56 -3.60 24.13
C GLY A 342 3.54 -2.61 23.48
N LYS A 343 2.99 -1.49 22.99
CA LYS A 343 3.72 -0.36 22.38
C LYS A 343 3.04 0.96 22.71
N THR A 344 3.80 2.05 22.74
CA THR A 344 3.28 3.42 22.80
C THR A 344 3.63 4.17 21.52
N GLN A 345 2.79 5.13 21.14
CA GLN A 345 3.05 5.95 19.97
C GLN A 345 4.30 6.82 20.18
N ARG A 346 5.13 6.94 19.15
CA ARG A 346 6.31 7.80 19.21
C ARG A 346 5.92 9.25 19.54
N ASN A 347 6.52 9.81 20.58
CA ASN A 347 6.26 11.16 21.12
C ASN A 347 4.88 11.37 21.77
N ASN A 348 4.08 10.32 21.97
CA ASN A 348 2.83 10.41 22.69
C ASN A 348 2.57 9.15 23.51
N ASP A 349 3.09 9.13 24.74
CA ASP A 349 2.96 7.99 25.65
C ASP A 349 1.52 7.71 26.09
N ALA A 350 0.58 8.63 25.87
CA ALA A 350 -0.83 8.40 26.20
C ALA A 350 -1.51 7.45 25.20
N VAL A 351 -1.08 7.45 23.95
CA VAL A 351 -1.62 6.59 22.90
C VAL A 351 -0.82 5.29 22.90
N PHE A 352 -1.51 4.18 23.11
CA PHE A 352 -0.88 2.86 23.17
C PHE A 352 -1.58 1.84 22.30
N HIS A 353 -0.83 0.80 21.97
CA HIS A 353 -1.31 -0.39 21.31
C HIS A 353 -1.33 -1.53 22.34
N PRO A 354 -2.48 -2.19 22.59
CA PRO A 354 -2.56 -3.29 23.55
C PRO A 354 -1.56 -4.42 23.23
N ALA A 355 -0.99 -5.04 24.26
CA ALA A 355 -0.03 -6.13 24.09
C ALA A 355 -0.65 -7.33 23.36
N LEU A 356 -1.91 -7.67 23.70
CA LEU A 356 -2.65 -8.74 23.02
C LEU A 356 -2.85 -8.46 21.53
N PHE A 357 -3.17 -7.22 21.17
CA PHE A 357 -3.37 -6.83 19.77
C PHE A 357 -2.07 -6.92 18.96
N HIS A 358 -0.93 -6.51 19.52
CA HIS A 358 0.37 -6.71 18.87
C HIS A 358 0.68 -8.20 18.66
N MET A 359 0.36 -9.06 19.65
CA MET A 359 0.53 -10.50 19.49
C MET A 359 -0.36 -11.07 18.36
N PHE A 360 -1.60 -10.60 18.23
CA PHE A 360 -2.46 -10.93 17.09
C PHE A 360 -1.88 -10.47 15.76
N ASP A 361 -1.37 -9.25 15.70
CA ASP A 361 -0.78 -8.68 14.49
C ASP A 361 0.41 -9.51 14.02
N VAL A 362 1.31 -9.87 14.94
CA VAL A 362 2.50 -10.68 14.64
C VAL A 362 2.13 -12.11 14.24
N GLY A 363 1.12 -12.72 14.89
CA GLY A 363 0.56 -14.00 14.46
C GLY A 363 -0.07 -13.96 13.07
N ASN A 364 -0.84 -12.91 12.77
CA ASN A 364 -1.44 -12.72 11.46
C ASN A 364 -0.40 -12.43 10.37
N VAL A 365 0.68 -11.70 10.67
CA VAL A 365 1.82 -11.55 9.76
C VAL A 365 2.45 -12.90 9.45
N ALA A 366 2.68 -13.75 10.47
CA ALA A 366 3.20 -15.09 10.25
C ALA A 366 2.27 -15.91 9.34
N ARG A 367 0.96 -15.87 9.57
CA ARG A 367 -0.05 -16.51 8.73
C ARG A 367 0.01 -16.06 7.28
N VAL A 368 0.13 -14.76 7.03
CA VAL A 368 0.27 -14.20 5.67
C VAL A 368 1.57 -14.68 5.01
N LEU A 369 2.70 -14.72 5.73
CA LEU A 369 3.97 -15.19 5.17
C LEU A 369 4.00 -16.70 4.88
N LEU A 370 3.15 -17.48 5.55
CA LEU A 370 3.02 -18.93 5.36
C LEU A 370 1.99 -19.31 4.28
N THR A 371 1.26 -18.34 3.71
CA THR A 371 0.18 -18.57 2.73
C THR A 371 0.43 -17.85 1.42
N ASP A 372 -0.21 -18.31 0.34
CA ASP A 372 -0.13 -17.63 -0.94
C ASP A 372 -0.83 -16.25 -0.85
N PRO A 373 -0.28 -15.18 -1.46
CA PRO A 373 0.77 -15.19 -2.50
C PRO A 373 2.21 -15.00 -1.97
N ALA A 374 2.48 -15.13 -0.66
CA ALA A 374 3.85 -15.02 -0.16
C ALA A 374 4.75 -16.12 -0.74
N SER A 375 6.06 -15.87 -0.81
CA SER A 375 7.00 -16.85 -1.35
C SER A 375 6.89 -18.19 -0.61
N PRO A 376 6.79 -19.33 -1.32
CA PRO A 376 6.71 -20.65 -0.70
C PRO A 376 8.00 -21.01 0.07
N ARG A 377 9.07 -20.22 -0.10
CA ARG A 377 10.33 -20.35 0.63
C ARG A 377 10.11 -20.48 2.14
N TRP A 378 9.28 -19.61 2.73
CA TRP A 378 9.10 -19.56 4.18
C TRP A 378 8.53 -20.87 4.71
N ARG A 379 7.38 -21.30 4.18
CA ARG A 379 6.75 -22.56 4.56
C ARG A 379 7.64 -23.77 4.29
N ARG A 380 8.39 -23.81 3.18
CA ARG A 380 9.29 -24.93 2.86
C ARG A 380 10.51 -25.03 3.79
N VAL A 381 11.17 -23.91 4.07
CA VAL A 381 12.30 -23.86 5.01
C VAL A 381 11.85 -24.31 6.39
N LEU A 382 10.75 -23.74 6.89
CA LEU A 382 10.22 -24.07 8.21
C LEU A 382 9.74 -25.52 8.26
N ALA A 383 9.07 -26.02 7.22
CA ALA A 383 8.62 -27.42 7.16
C ALA A 383 9.80 -28.39 7.19
N ARG A 384 10.88 -28.08 6.45
CA ARG A 384 12.11 -28.89 6.42
C ARG A 384 12.77 -28.96 7.79
N VAL A 385 13.04 -27.80 8.41
CA VAL A 385 13.78 -27.77 9.69
C VAL A 385 12.95 -28.25 10.87
N LEU A 386 11.61 -28.20 10.76
CA LEU A 386 10.69 -28.67 11.80
C LEU A 386 10.21 -30.10 11.55
N GLU A 387 10.56 -30.69 10.40
CA GLU A 387 10.18 -32.04 9.99
C GLU A 387 8.66 -32.26 9.98
N VAL A 388 7.92 -31.29 9.42
CA VAL A 388 6.46 -31.30 9.31
C VAL A 388 6.00 -31.17 7.87
N GLU A 389 4.74 -31.54 7.62
CA GLU A 389 4.10 -31.30 6.33
C GLU A 389 3.90 -29.80 6.09
N THR A 390 4.26 -29.35 4.89
CA THR A 390 4.36 -27.91 4.57
C THR A 390 3.05 -27.15 4.76
N ASP A 391 1.93 -27.77 4.39
CA ASP A 391 0.62 -27.13 4.46
C ASP A 391 0.05 -27.07 5.87
N THR A 392 0.60 -27.83 6.83
CA THR A 392 0.13 -27.84 8.23
C THR A 392 0.69 -26.70 9.07
N LEU A 393 1.73 -26.01 8.60
CA LEU A 393 2.40 -24.96 9.39
C LEU A 393 1.46 -23.81 9.76
N VAL A 394 0.57 -23.43 8.85
CA VAL A 394 -0.35 -22.31 9.04
C VAL A 394 -1.35 -22.57 10.17
N ASP A 395 -1.59 -23.84 10.51
CA ASP A 395 -2.58 -24.26 11.49
C ASP A 395 -2.13 -24.02 12.95
N TRP A 396 -0.83 -23.82 13.20
CA TRP A 396 -0.31 -23.73 14.56
C TRP A 396 0.89 -22.79 14.75
N LEU A 397 1.72 -22.62 13.73
CA LEU A 397 2.91 -21.77 13.84
C LEU A 397 2.56 -20.28 14.10
N PRO A 398 1.49 -19.71 13.50
CA PRO A 398 1.04 -18.35 13.84
C PRO A 398 0.78 -18.13 15.34
N TYR A 399 0.19 -19.12 16.02
CA TYR A 399 -0.03 -19.06 17.46
C TYR A 399 1.29 -19.00 18.24
N LEU A 400 2.27 -19.85 17.89
CA LEU A 400 3.58 -19.78 18.54
C LEU A 400 4.22 -18.41 18.30
N VAL A 401 4.32 -17.96 17.06
CA VAL A 401 4.91 -16.64 16.73
C VAL A 401 4.22 -15.48 17.48
N ALA A 402 2.90 -15.53 17.66
CA ALA A 402 2.16 -14.54 18.44
C ALA A 402 2.61 -14.46 19.92
N MET A 403 2.99 -15.59 20.53
CA MET A 403 3.38 -15.67 21.94
C MET A 403 4.74 -15.02 22.27
N HIS A 404 5.50 -14.52 21.28
CA HIS A 404 6.84 -13.95 21.49
C HIS A 404 6.90 -12.85 22.57
N ASP A 405 5.84 -12.04 22.68
CA ASP A 405 5.76 -10.88 23.56
C ASP A 405 4.90 -11.12 24.81
N ILE A 406 4.53 -12.37 25.12
CA ILE A 406 3.70 -12.69 26.30
C ILE A 406 4.31 -12.18 27.62
N GLY A 407 5.65 -12.08 27.68
CA GLY A 407 6.37 -11.51 28.82
C GLY A 407 6.12 -10.01 29.05
N LYS A 408 5.51 -9.29 28.10
CA LYS A 408 5.08 -7.88 28.30
C LYS A 408 3.88 -7.76 29.24
N LEU A 409 3.12 -8.84 29.44
CA LEU A 409 2.02 -8.92 30.42
C LEU A 409 2.57 -9.24 31.81
N THR A 410 3.50 -8.42 32.27
CA THR A 410 4.15 -8.53 33.58
C THR A 410 4.29 -7.16 34.21
N VAL A 411 4.39 -7.14 35.53
CA VAL A 411 4.66 -5.90 36.27
C VAL A 411 5.94 -5.22 35.77
N ALA A 412 7.00 -6.00 35.60
CA ALA A 412 8.32 -5.52 35.20
C ALA A 412 8.32 -4.74 33.88
N PHE A 413 7.50 -5.15 32.91
CA PHE A 413 7.38 -4.46 31.64
C PHE A 413 6.39 -3.29 31.72
N GLN A 414 5.19 -3.52 32.30
CA GLN A 414 4.14 -2.51 32.31
C GLN A 414 4.52 -1.25 33.11
N GLN A 415 5.45 -1.35 34.07
CA GLN A 415 5.97 -0.21 34.83
C GLN A 415 7.03 0.65 34.09
N GLN A 416 7.61 0.16 32.98
CA GLN A 416 8.74 0.82 32.32
C GLN A 416 8.38 2.21 31.78
N ASN A 417 7.14 2.37 31.30
CA ASN A 417 6.63 3.67 30.90
C ASN A 417 5.89 4.33 32.08
N ARG A 418 6.42 5.48 32.55
CA ARG A 418 5.88 6.18 33.72
C ARG A 418 4.42 6.63 33.56
N TYR A 419 4.02 7.05 32.35
CA TYR A 419 2.65 7.47 32.09
C TYR A 419 1.70 6.28 32.14
N GLN A 420 2.06 5.19 31.46
CA GLN A 420 1.27 3.96 31.44
C GLN A 420 1.18 3.31 32.83
N TYR A 421 2.26 3.32 33.61
CA TYR A 421 2.27 2.89 35.00
C TYR A 421 1.24 3.66 35.84
N ALA A 422 1.27 5.00 35.78
CA ALA A 422 0.34 5.84 36.53
C ALA A 422 -1.12 5.59 36.11
N ARG A 423 -1.37 5.41 34.80
CA ARG A 423 -2.69 5.07 34.25
C ARG A 423 -3.19 3.72 34.76
N LEU A 424 -2.40 2.65 34.62
CA LEU A 424 -2.78 1.31 35.06
C LEU A 424 -3.04 1.26 36.56
N LYS A 425 -2.23 1.98 37.36
CA LYS A 425 -2.48 2.10 38.81
C LYS A 425 -3.81 2.80 39.11
N ALA A 426 -4.17 3.84 38.37
CA ALA A 426 -5.46 4.52 38.48
C ALA A 426 -6.64 3.64 38.02
N GLU A 427 -6.41 2.74 37.06
CA GLU A 427 -7.37 1.75 36.56
C GLU A 427 -7.47 0.49 37.45
N GLY A 428 -6.75 0.44 38.59
CA GLY A 428 -6.89 -0.61 39.60
C GLY A 428 -5.96 -1.82 39.42
N PHE A 429 -4.86 -1.68 38.68
CA PHE A 429 -3.81 -2.72 38.63
C PHE A 429 -2.90 -2.68 39.86
N THR A 430 -2.49 -3.85 40.32
CA THR A 430 -1.61 -4.05 41.48
C THR A 430 -0.16 -4.17 41.01
N PHE A 431 0.71 -3.35 41.58
CA PHE A 431 2.16 -3.36 41.33
C PHE A 431 2.96 -3.69 42.60
N ASP A 432 2.27 -3.98 43.71
CA ASP A 432 2.90 -4.21 45.01
C ASP A 432 3.79 -5.46 44.98
N GLY A 433 4.94 -5.38 45.63
CA GLY A 433 5.93 -6.46 45.66
C GLY A 433 7.06 -6.32 44.64
N TRP A 434 6.85 -5.60 43.53
CA TRP A 434 7.87 -5.39 42.51
C TRP A 434 8.48 -3.97 42.59
N SER A 435 9.79 -3.87 42.86
CA SER A 435 10.53 -2.59 42.87
C SER A 435 11.27 -2.34 41.55
N GLY A 436 11.64 -1.07 41.29
CA GLY A 436 12.40 -0.69 40.09
C GLY A 436 13.79 -1.34 39.98
N ASP A 437 14.38 -1.77 41.10
CA ASP A 437 15.67 -2.48 41.12
C ASP A 437 15.57 -3.95 40.61
N LEU A 438 14.34 -4.44 40.37
CA LEU A 438 14.05 -5.78 39.86
C LEU A 438 13.87 -5.83 38.34
N ASP A 439 14.11 -4.72 37.63
CA ASP A 439 13.94 -4.61 36.18
C ASP A 439 14.62 -5.73 35.39
N MET A 440 13.93 -6.17 34.34
CA MET A 440 14.28 -7.35 33.55
C MET A 440 13.69 -7.27 32.15
N TYR A 441 14.39 -7.83 31.17
CA TYR A 441 13.87 -7.89 29.81
C TYR A 441 12.69 -8.84 29.73
N HIS A 442 11.63 -8.42 29.02
CA HIS A 442 10.41 -9.20 28.86
C HIS A 442 10.63 -10.53 28.13
N THR A 443 11.71 -10.66 27.37
CA THR A 443 12.14 -11.93 26.75
C THR A 443 12.31 -13.03 27.80
N PHE A 444 13.03 -12.76 28.90
CA PHE A 444 13.21 -13.73 29.99
C PHE A 444 11.90 -14.01 30.72
N LEU A 445 11.02 -13.01 30.84
CA LEU A 445 9.73 -13.18 31.49
C LEU A 445 8.81 -14.09 30.67
N GLY A 446 8.79 -13.92 29.34
CA GLY A 446 8.10 -14.82 28.43
C GLY A 446 8.65 -16.25 28.50
N GLN A 447 9.97 -16.40 28.62
CA GLN A 447 10.59 -17.72 28.83
C GLN A 447 10.11 -18.42 30.11
N VAL A 448 10.00 -17.69 31.22
CA VAL A 448 9.46 -18.25 32.47
C VAL A 448 8.02 -18.70 32.28
N TYR A 449 7.19 -17.91 31.59
CA TYR A 449 5.81 -18.30 31.33
C TYR A 449 5.72 -19.64 30.57
N ILE A 450 6.47 -19.78 29.47
CA ILE A 450 6.50 -21.01 28.66
C ILE A 450 6.99 -22.21 29.48
N GLN A 451 7.96 -22.03 30.37
CA GLN A 451 8.57 -23.12 31.13
C GLN A 451 7.74 -23.55 32.35
N GLU A 452 7.22 -22.58 33.12
CA GLU A 452 6.73 -22.80 34.49
C GLU A 452 5.23 -22.53 34.65
N GLU A 453 4.63 -21.68 33.80
CA GLU A 453 3.27 -21.17 34.01
C GLU A 453 2.25 -21.61 32.94
N ALA A 454 2.72 -22.28 31.86
CA ALA A 454 1.89 -22.78 30.77
C ALA A 454 1.93 -24.32 30.65
N PRO A 455 1.43 -25.07 31.66
CA PRO A 455 1.50 -26.52 31.67
C PRO A 455 0.71 -27.18 30.53
N ASP A 456 -0.40 -26.56 30.11
CA ASP A 456 -1.32 -27.05 29.08
C ASP A 456 -0.96 -26.59 27.67
N LEU A 457 0.30 -26.23 27.40
CA LEU A 457 0.78 -26.00 26.04
C LEU A 457 0.48 -27.23 25.16
N PRO A 458 -0.06 -27.07 23.94
CA PRO A 458 -0.45 -28.17 23.06
C PRO A 458 0.79 -28.67 22.31
N LEU A 459 1.93 -28.72 23.00
CA LEU A 459 3.25 -29.03 22.49
C LEU A 459 3.90 -30.10 23.39
N PRO A 460 4.59 -31.09 22.80
CA PRO A 460 5.42 -32.01 23.58
C PRO A 460 6.46 -31.29 24.44
N GLU A 461 6.90 -31.91 25.55
CA GLU A 461 7.87 -31.31 26.48
C GLU A 461 9.16 -30.81 25.78
N ALA A 462 9.67 -31.57 24.83
CA ALA A 462 10.87 -31.17 24.07
C ALA A 462 10.65 -29.95 23.14
N TRP A 463 9.41 -29.68 22.73
CA TRP A 463 9.06 -28.44 22.02
C TRP A 463 9.05 -27.22 22.96
N ARG A 464 8.77 -27.42 24.25
CA ARG A 464 8.73 -26.34 25.23
C ARG A 464 10.10 -25.66 25.38
N ASP A 465 11.17 -26.45 25.44
CA ASP A 465 12.55 -25.93 25.54
C ASP A 465 12.95 -25.10 24.29
N LEU A 466 12.68 -25.65 23.11
CA LEU A 466 12.95 -24.98 21.84
C LEU A 466 12.14 -23.69 21.74
N TRP A 467 10.84 -23.75 22.04
CA TRP A 467 9.96 -22.58 21.95
C TRP A 467 10.33 -21.50 22.97
N ARG A 468 10.71 -21.89 24.20
CA ARG A 468 11.29 -20.98 25.20
C ARG A 468 12.50 -20.26 24.61
N ASP A 469 13.42 -20.96 23.96
CA ASP A 469 14.63 -20.33 23.43
C ASP A 469 14.32 -19.37 22.28
N VAL A 470 13.30 -19.67 21.45
CA VAL A 470 12.79 -18.74 20.43
C VAL A 470 12.22 -17.46 21.05
N VAL A 471 11.36 -17.58 22.07
CA VAL A 471 10.81 -16.44 22.81
C VAL A 471 11.92 -15.62 23.46
N GLY A 472 12.98 -16.26 23.99
CA GLY A 472 14.12 -15.53 24.54
C GLY A 472 14.96 -14.79 23.50
N GLY A 473 15.09 -15.37 22.30
CA GLY A 473 15.98 -14.91 21.25
C GLY A 473 15.44 -13.80 20.35
N HIS A 474 14.14 -13.50 20.40
CA HIS A 474 13.49 -12.61 19.42
C HIS A 474 13.95 -11.13 19.46
N HIS A 475 14.72 -10.69 20.47
CA HIS A 475 15.41 -9.38 20.43
C HIS A 475 16.81 -9.44 19.81
N GLY A 476 17.17 -10.57 19.22
CA GLY A 476 18.40 -10.78 18.47
C GLY A 476 19.57 -11.32 19.29
N ALA A 477 19.36 -11.74 20.53
CA ALA A 477 20.38 -12.38 21.37
C ALA A 477 19.74 -13.39 22.32
N PHE A 478 20.40 -14.51 22.54
CA PHE A 478 19.96 -15.53 23.50
C PHE A 478 20.51 -15.21 24.88
N GLY A 479 19.65 -15.31 25.89
CA GLY A 479 19.99 -15.01 27.27
C GLY A 479 20.74 -16.15 27.99
N SER A 480 21.40 -15.82 29.10
CA SER A 480 22.04 -16.84 29.94
C SER A 480 21.03 -17.59 30.81
N ARG A 481 21.28 -18.88 31.07
CA ARG A 481 20.46 -19.69 32.01
C ARG A 481 20.38 -19.08 33.41
N GLN A 482 21.40 -18.34 33.84
CA GLN A 482 21.41 -17.68 35.15
C GLN A 482 20.37 -16.56 35.21
N MET A 483 20.26 -15.74 34.17
CA MET A 483 19.25 -14.68 34.09
C MET A 483 17.83 -15.25 34.10
N LEU A 484 17.62 -16.38 33.41
CA LEU A 484 16.33 -17.08 33.43
C LEU A 484 15.95 -17.57 34.84
N LYS A 485 16.90 -18.15 35.59
CA LYS A 485 16.66 -18.55 36.99
C LYS A 485 16.30 -17.36 37.88
N THR A 486 17.03 -16.25 37.72
CA THR A 486 16.71 -14.99 38.41
C THR A 486 15.32 -14.51 38.04
N ALA A 487 14.92 -14.63 36.78
CA ALA A 487 13.59 -14.25 36.33
C ALA A 487 12.48 -15.05 37.01
N CYS A 488 12.64 -16.38 37.02
CA CYS A 488 11.71 -17.29 37.69
C CYS A 488 11.59 -16.96 39.18
N THR A 489 12.71 -16.79 39.89
CA THR A 489 12.70 -16.45 41.32
C THR A 489 12.03 -15.10 41.60
N ARG A 490 12.23 -14.10 40.73
CA ARG A 490 11.62 -12.78 40.90
C ARG A 490 10.10 -12.82 40.69
N LEU A 491 9.64 -13.44 39.60
CA LEU A 491 8.21 -13.59 39.31
C LEU A 491 7.50 -14.33 40.45
N ALA A 492 8.06 -15.45 40.91
CA ALA A 492 7.46 -16.25 41.98
C ALA A 492 7.33 -15.53 43.33
N ASN A 493 8.27 -14.62 43.65
CA ASN A 493 8.32 -13.97 44.97
C ASN A 493 7.68 -12.58 45.01
N PHE A 494 7.60 -11.89 43.86
CA PHE A 494 7.31 -10.45 43.83
C PHE A 494 6.16 -10.05 42.90
N GLU A 495 5.75 -10.89 41.94
CA GLU A 495 4.67 -10.52 41.03
C GLU A 495 3.29 -10.86 41.63
N PRO A 496 2.35 -9.90 41.67
CA PRO A 496 0.98 -10.19 42.08
C PRO A 496 0.33 -11.28 41.19
N PRO A 497 -0.46 -12.20 41.77
CA PRO A 497 -1.06 -13.31 41.02
C PRO A 497 -1.91 -12.90 39.81
N GLU A 498 -2.55 -11.72 39.85
CA GLU A 498 -3.39 -11.22 38.77
C GLU A 498 -2.66 -11.14 37.41
N TRP A 499 -1.35 -10.91 37.39
CA TRP A 499 -0.58 -10.81 36.15
C TRP A 499 -0.37 -12.16 35.49
N ARG A 500 -0.22 -13.22 36.29
CA ARG A 500 -0.20 -14.61 35.80
C ARG A 500 -1.54 -14.98 35.17
N ASP A 501 -2.65 -14.57 35.79
CA ASP A 501 -3.99 -14.81 35.25
C ASP A 501 -4.21 -14.08 33.91
N LEU A 502 -3.73 -12.83 33.79
CA LEU A 502 -3.78 -12.07 32.54
C LEU A 502 -2.94 -12.72 31.42
N ARG A 503 -1.76 -13.28 31.74
CA ARG A 503 -0.96 -14.06 30.77
C ARG A 503 -1.70 -15.31 30.31
N ALA A 504 -2.28 -16.08 31.24
CA ALA A 504 -3.05 -17.27 30.92
C ALA A 504 -4.29 -16.94 30.06
N LEU A 505 -4.97 -15.84 30.35
CA LEU A 505 -6.09 -15.36 29.54
C LEU A 505 -5.65 -14.98 28.13
N ALA A 506 -4.54 -14.25 27.98
CA ALA A 506 -3.99 -13.89 26.67
C ALA A 506 -3.60 -15.13 25.86
N ASP A 507 -2.90 -16.09 26.46
CA ASP A 507 -2.56 -17.38 25.84
C ASP A 507 -3.82 -18.08 25.31
N ASN A 508 -4.84 -18.24 26.16
CA ASN A 508 -6.11 -18.88 25.77
C ASN A 508 -6.79 -18.18 24.59
N LEU A 509 -6.84 -16.85 24.59
CA LEU A 509 -7.43 -16.08 23.48
C LEU A 509 -6.63 -16.23 22.19
N LEU A 510 -5.30 -16.23 22.26
CA LEU A 510 -4.44 -16.46 21.09
C LEU A 510 -4.66 -17.86 20.52
N ARG A 511 -4.77 -18.89 21.36
CA ARG A 511 -5.06 -20.26 20.92
C ARG A 511 -6.38 -20.35 20.18
N GLN A 512 -7.46 -19.80 20.75
CA GLN A 512 -8.80 -19.86 20.15
C GLN A 512 -8.86 -19.29 18.72
N HIS A 513 -8.00 -18.32 18.39
CA HIS A 513 -8.03 -17.61 17.11
C HIS A 513 -6.91 -18.00 16.15
N LEU A 514 -5.79 -18.54 16.65
CA LEU A 514 -4.58 -18.79 15.87
C LEU A 514 -4.13 -20.26 15.84
N LEU A 515 -4.71 -21.13 16.68
CA LEU A 515 -4.37 -22.55 16.75
C LEU A 515 -5.56 -23.42 16.32
N ALA A 516 -5.36 -24.24 15.30
CA ALA A 516 -6.36 -25.23 14.88
C ALA A 516 -6.37 -26.46 15.79
N GLU A 517 -7.49 -27.18 15.80
CA GLU A 517 -7.62 -28.43 16.56
C GLU A 517 -6.87 -29.60 15.92
N GLY A 518 -6.40 -30.55 16.74
CA GLY A 518 -5.85 -31.83 16.26
C GLY A 518 -4.46 -31.77 15.61
N VAL A 519 -3.75 -30.65 15.77
CA VAL A 519 -2.40 -30.46 15.21
C VAL A 519 -1.40 -31.44 15.81
N LYS A 520 -0.54 -32.01 14.96
CA LYS A 520 0.61 -32.82 15.36
C LYS A 520 1.90 -32.05 15.12
N THR A 521 2.69 -31.87 16.18
CA THR A 521 4.01 -31.22 16.12
C THR A 521 5.10 -32.24 16.45
N PRO A 522 5.63 -33.01 15.48
CA PRO A 522 6.78 -33.88 15.71
C PRO A 522 7.98 -33.07 16.21
N LEU A 523 8.83 -33.67 17.05
CA LEU A 523 10.04 -32.99 17.51
C LEU A 523 11.10 -33.05 16.39
N PRO A 524 11.70 -31.92 15.99
CA PRO A 524 12.72 -31.92 14.94
C PRO A 524 14.00 -32.62 15.39
N SER A 525 14.64 -33.36 14.49
CA SER A 525 15.93 -34.02 14.78
C SER A 525 17.07 -33.05 15.09
N ASN A 526 17.07 -31.86 14.46
CA ASN A 526 18.08 -30.82 14.66
C ASN A 526 17.47 -29.57 15.32
N LEU A 527 17.45 -29.57 16.66
CA LEU A 527 16.90 -28.49 17.49
C LEU A 527 17.58 -27.14 17.25
N ALA A 528 18.88 -27.11 16.92
CA ALA A 528 19.61 -25.86 16.71
C ALA A 528 19.12 -25.15 15.44
N SER A 529 19.00 -25.89 14.34
CA SER A 529 18.46 -25.37 13.07
C SER A 529 17.02 -24.89 13.20
N ALA A 530 16.18 -25.68 13.88
CA ALA A 530 14.79 -25.33 14.15
C ALA A 530 14.67 -24.06 15.02
N THR A 531 15.45 -23.97 16.10
CA THR A 531 15.45 -22.79 17.00
C THR A 531 15.87 -21.53 16.25
N ILE A 532 16.94 -21.59 15.46
CA ILE A 532 17.44 -20.45 14.69
C ILE A 532 16.45 -20.03 13.61
N ALA A 533 15.89 -20.98 12.86
CA ALA A 533 14.91 -20.69 11.82
C ALA A 533 13.65 -20.03 12.38
N LEU A 534 13.10 -20.59 13.46
CA LEU A 534 11.94 -20.01 14.14
C LEU A 534 12.24 -18.66 14.76
N THR A 535 13.40 -18.49 15.40
CA THR A 535 13.80 -17.19 15.98
C THR A 535 13.90 -16.11 14.91
N GLY A 536 14.58 -16.38 13.79
CA GLY A 536 14.69 -15.42 12.70
C GLY A 536 13.36 -15.11 12.04
N PHE A 537 12.48 -16.10 11.89
CA PHE A 537 11.13 -15.91 11.37
C PHE A 537 10.24 -15.09 12.31
N THR A 538 10.28 -15.37 13.63
CA THR A 538 9.57 -14.58 14.65
C THR A 538 10.05 -13.12 14.67
N ILE A 539 11.37 -12.88 14.56
CA ILE A 539 11.92 -11.52 14.44
C ILE A 539 11.38 -10.79 13.21
N LEU A 540 11.35 -11.46 12.05
CA LEU A 540 10.78 -10.91 10.83
C LEU A 540 9.30 -10.52 11.03
N CYS A 541 8.51 -11.42 11.64
CA CYS A 541 7.10 -11.18 11.89
C CYS A 541 6.87 -10.03 12.87
N ASP A 542 7.66 -9.94 13.95
CA ASP A 542 7.61 -8.83 14.90
C ASP A 542 7.96 -7.49 14.25
N TRP A 543 8.98 -7.45 13.37
CA TRP A 543 9.36 -6.23 12.67
C TRP A 543 8.30 -5.74 11.69
N LEU A 544 7.63 -6.66 10.98
CA LEU A 544 6.50 -6.33 10.11
C LEU A 544 5.25 -5.95 10.91
N GLY A 545 4.98 -6.65 12.01
CA GLY A 545 3.93 -6.33 12.99
C GLY A 545 4.17 -5.03 13.77
N SER A 546 5.34 -4.41 13.58
CA SER A 546 5.73 -3.15 14.22
C SER A 546 5.63 -1.93 13.32
N ASP A 547 5.13 -2.08 12.10
CA ASP A 547 4.97 -0.95 11.18
C ASP A 547 3.69 -0.15 11.50
N GLU A 548 3.84 0.92 12.28
CA GLU A 548 2.74 1.82 12.71
C GLU A 548 1.95 2.43 11.54
N ARG A 549 2.50 2.47 10.32
CA ARG A 549 1.79 2.95 9.12
C ARG A 549 0.59 2.05 8.77
N PHE A 550 0.70 0.75 9.05
CA PHE A 550 -0.31 -0.25 8.73
C PHE A 550 -1.01 -0.78 9.99
N LEU A 551 -0.30 -0.79 11.11
CA LEU A 551 -0.74 -1.30 12.41
C LEU A 551 -0.68 -0.19 13.47
N PRO A 552 -1.56 0.82 13.37
CA PRO A 552 -1.56 1.94 14.31
C PRO A 552 -2.04 1.50 15.70
N PRO A 553 -1.68 2.27 16.76
CA PRO A 553 -2.23 2.10 18.11
C PRO A 553 -3.77 2.01 18.12
N ALA A 554 -4.30 1.08 18.92
CA ALA A 554 -5.72 0.68 18.89
C ALA A 554 -6.29 0.46 20.31
N ALA A 555 -5.95 1.32 21.27
CA ALA A 555 -6.33 1.18 22.68
C ALA A 555 -7.83 1.06 22.96
N ASP A 556 -8.69 1.60 22.09
CA ASP A 556 -10.15 1.66 22.28
C ASP A 556 -10.92 0.72 21.34
N PHE A 557 -10.23 -0.22 20.68
CA PHE A 557 -10.86 -1.22 19.83
C PHE A 557 -11.42 -2.39 20.67
N ASP A 558 -12.59 -2.90 20.25
CA ASP A 558 -13.11 -4.16 20.75
C ASP A 558 -12.25 -5.35 20.26
N LEU A 559 -12.18 -6.43 21.04
CA LEU A 559 -11.38 -7.60 20.71
C LEU A 559 -11.86 -8.29 19.43
N THR A 560 -13.16 -8.56 19.31
CA THR A 560 -13.74 -9.27 18.17
C THR A 560 -13.62 -8.43 16.90
N GLU A 561 -13.80 -7.11 17.00
CA GLU A 561 -13.55 -6.20 15.89
C GLU A 561 -12.06 -6.18 15.50
N TYR A 562 -11.16 -6.13 16.48
CA TYR A 562 -9.73 -6.03 16.22
C TYR A 562 -9.15 -7.30 15.58
N THR A 563 -9.52 -8.49 16.05
CA THR A 563 -9.02 -9.75 15.48
C THR A 563 -9.36 -9.88 14.00
N SER A 564 -10.55 -9.43 13.59
CA SER A 564 -10.98 -9.37 12.19
C SER A 564 -10.13 -8.39 11.36
N VAL A 565 -9.92 -7.17 11.86
CA VAL A 565 -9.18 -6.12 11.14
C VAL A 565 -7.66 -6.36 11.12
N SER A 566 -7.10 -6.99 12.16
CA SER A 566 -5.68 -7.30 12.29
C SER A 566 -5.17 -8.13 11.10
N ALA A 567 -5.95 -9.11 10.64
CA ALA A 567 -5.59 -9.96 9.51
C ALA A 567 -5.40 -9.15 8.20
N ASP A 568 -6.32 -8.25 7.88
CA ASP A 568 -6.21 -7.36 6.71
C ASP A 568 -5.03 -6.39 6.84
N ARG A 569 -4.85 -5.79 8.03
CA ARG A 569 -3.73 -4.87 8.29
C ARG A 569 -2.38 -5.55 8.16
N ALA A 570 -2.24 -6.76 8.72
CA ALA A 570 -1.04 -7.59 8.57
C ALA A 570 -0.75 -7.88 7.10
N ARG A 571 -1.78 -8.28 6.33
CA ARG A 571 -1.62 -8.52 4.89
C ARG A 571 -1.12 -7.27 4.15
N ARG A 572 -1.69 -6.10 4.43
CA ARG A 572 -1.24 -4.82 3.85
C ARG A 572 0.18 -4.46 4.24
N ALA A 573 0.58 -4.70 5.50
CA ALA A 573 1.96 -4.47 5.96
C ALA A 573 2.96 -5.36 5.21
N VAL A 574 2.67 -6.66 5.09
CA VAL A 574 3.52 -7.63 4.36
C VAL A 574 3.58 -7.28 2.87
N GLN A 575 2.45 -6.88 2.27
CA GLN A 575 2.36 -6.45 0.88
C GLN A 575 3.21 -5.20 0.62
N ALA A 576 3.03 -4.17 1.44
CA ALA A 576 3.75 -2.92 1.31
C ALA A 576 5.26 -3.11 1.49
N ALA A 577 5.68 -4.01 2.37
CA ALA A 577 7.08 -4.41 2.54
C ALA A 577 7.64 -5.26 1.38
N GLY A 578 6.85 -5.63 0.36
CA GLY A 578 7.31 -6.32 -0.84
C GLY A 578 7.37 -7.86 -0.75
N PHE A 579 6.95 -8.46 0.36
CA PHE A 579 7.03 -9.92 0.55
C PHE A 579 5.94 -10.71 -0.19
N LEU A 580 4.94 -10.04 -0.77
CA LEU A 580 3.89 -10.63 -1.61
C LEU A 580 4.17 -10.50 -3.12
N GLN A 581 5.37 -10.05 -3.50
CA GLN A 581 5.76 -9.97 -4.91
C GLN A 581 6.05 -11.37 -5.48
N PRO A 582 5.78 -11.60 -6.78
CA PRO A 582 6.15 -12.85 -7.43
C PRO A 582 7.65 -13.11 -7.32
N THR A 583 8.02 -14.29 -6.81
CA THR A 583 9.42 -14.70 -6.70
C THR A 583 9.75 -15.90 -7.57
N ARG A 584 8.80 -16.38 -8.38
CA ARG A 584 8.97 -17.53 -9.27
C ARG A 584 8.68 -17.12 -10.70
N SER A 585 9.64 -17.34 -11.59
CA SER A 585 9.48 -17.16 -13.02
C SER A 585 8.91 -18.43 -13.68
N VAL A 586 8.17 -18.20 -14.76
CA VAL A 586 7.64 -19.25 -15.65
C VAL A 586 8.48 -19.40 -16.93
N THR A 587 9.59 -18.66 -17.04
CA THR A 587 10.49 -18.74 -18.19
C THR A 587 11.04 -20.16 -18.37
N PRO A 588 11.23 -20.63 -19.61
CA PRO A 588 11.87 -21.91 -19.86
C PRO A 588 13.29 -21.97 -19.29
N VAL A 589 13.66 -23.14 -18.76
CA VAL A 589 14.95 -23.35 -18.07
C VAL A 589 16.16 -23.50 -18.99
N ALA A 590 15.96 -23.66 -20.30
CA ALA A 590 17.04 -23.82 -21.26
C ALA A 590 17.91 -22.56 -21.33
N PHE A 591 19.23 -22.74 -21.43
CA PHE A 591 20.16 -21.60 -21.41
C PHE A 591 19.85 -20.57 -22.50
N GLU A 592 19.56 -21.04 -23.72
CA GLU A 592 19.25 -20.18 -24.87
C GLU A 592 18.00 -19.32 -24.66
N ALA A 593 17.02 -19.81 -23.89
CA ALA A 593 15.80 -19.07 -23.58
C ALA A 593 16.05 -17.98 -22.52
N LEU A 594 16.93 -18.24 -21.56
CA LEU A 594 17.30 -17.27 -20.52
C LEU A 594 18.23 -16.17 -21.05
N PHE A 595 19.10 -16.50 -22.01
CA PHE A 595 20.10 -15.58 -22.56
C PHE A 595 20.11 -15.58 -24.10
N PRO A 596 19.06 -15.05 -24.75
CA PRO A 596 18.95 -15.06 -26.20
C PRO A 596 20.06 -14.27 -26.91
N ASP A 597 20.61 -13.25 -26.26
CA ASP A 597 21.66 -12.39 -26.81
C ASP A 597 23.08 -13.01 -26.69
N LYS A 598 23.22 -14.21 -26.10
CA LYS A 598 24.52 -14.87 -25.85
C LYS A 598 24.68 -16.15 -26.65
N GLN A 599 24.58 -16.00 -27.97
CA GLN A 599 24.64 -17.11 -28.93
C GLN A 599 25.93 -17.06 -29.77
N PRO A 600 26.60 -18.21 -30.03
CA PRO A 600 26.32 -19.53 -29.46
C PRO A 600 26.75 -19.64 -27.98
N PRO A 601 26.10 -20.49 -27.17
CA PRO A 601 26.48 -20.72 -25.78
C PRO A 601 27.89 -21.33 -25.71
N ARG A 602 28.65 -20.92 -24.70
CA ARG A 602 29.99 -21.45 -24.41
C ARG A 602 29.90 -22.90 -23.89
N PRO A 603 30.96 -23.72 -23.98
CA PRO A 603 30.88 -25.13 -23.57
C PRO A 603 30.40 -25.34 -22.12
N LEU A 604 30.83 -24.49 -21.18
CA LEU A 604 30.33 -24.50 -19.80
C LEU A 604 28.80 -24.27 -19.73
N GLN A 605 28.28 -23.36 -20.54
CA GLN A 605 26.85 -23.02 -20.58
C GLN A 605 26.03 -24.14 -21.23
N VAL A 606 26.58 -24.83 -22.23
CA VAL A 606 25.98 -26.06 -22.80
C VAL A 606 25.92 -27.17 -21.75
N ALA A 607 26.98 -27.33 -20.95
CA ALA A 607 27.02 -28.31 -19.86
C ALA A 607 25.94 -28.05 -18.79
N VAL A 608 25.54 -26.79 -18.58
CA VAL A 608 24.44 -26.45 -17.66
C VAL A 608 23.14 -27.14 -18.08
N ASP A 609 22.80 -27.17 -19.37
CA ASP A 609 21.55 -27.80 -19.84
C ASP A 609 21.62 -29.33 -19.74
N ALA A 610 22.82 -29.93 -19.77
CA ALA A 610 23.03 -31.36 -19.61
C ALA A 610 22.84 -31.89 -18.18
N ILE A 611 22.83 -31.01 -17.16
CA ILE A 611 22.62 -31.43 -15.76
C ILE A 611 21.26 -32.15 -15.64
N PRO A 612 21.19 -33.36 -15.08
CA PRO A 612 19.92 -34.05 -14.92
C PRO A 612 19.07 -33.37 -13.83
N GLN A 613 17.75 -33.24 -14.06
CA GLN A 613 16.85 -32.61 -13.10
C GLN A 613 16.83 -33.33 -11.74
N THR A 614 17.13 -34.62 -11.70
CA THR A 614 17.25 -35.41 -10.47
C THR A 614 18.39 -34.93 -9.56
N ALA A 615 19.48 -34.39 -10.12
CA ALA A 615 20.57 -33.82 -9.33
C ALA A 615 20.23 -32.42 -8.75
N LEU A 616 19.18 -31.78 -9.27
CA LEU A 616 18.68 -30.46 -8.86
C LEU A 616 17.31 -30.53 -8.18
N ALA A 617 16.87 -31.73 -7.76
CA ALA A 617 15.54 -31.97 -7.19
C ALA A 617 15.37 -31.43 -5.76
N GLY A 618 16.48 -31.06 -5.10
CA GLY A 618 16.50 -30.48 -3.76
C GLY A 618 17.73 -29.60 -3.58
N PRO A 619 18.01 -29.15 -2.34
CA PRO A 619 19.18 -28.35 -2.04
C PRO A 619 20.48 -29.04 -2.45
N ALA A 620 21.34 -28.30 -3.16
CA ALA A 620 22.60 -28.80 -3.67
C ALA A 620 23.71 -27.75 -3.55
N LEU A 621 24.95 -28.25 -3.40
CA LEU A 621 26.16 -27.48 -3.61
C LEU A 621 26.64 -27.67 -5.05
N VAL A 622 26.77 -26.58 -5.78
CA VAL A 622 27.30 -26.54 -7.13
C VAL A 622 28.67 -25.87 -7.09
N ILE A 623 29.67 -26.48 -7.71
CA ILE A 623 31.03 -25.91 -7.78
C ILE A 623 31.41 -25.81 -9.25
N ILE A 624 31.69 -24.59 -9.70
CA ILE A 624 32.11 -24.28 -11.07
C ILE A 624 33.54 -23.76 -11.04
N GLU A 625 34.43 -24.52 -11.65
CA GLU A 625 35.84 -24.16 -11.84
C GLU A 625 36.11 -23.98 -13.32
N ALA A 626 36.28 -22.74 -13.75
CA ALA A 626 36.55 -22.46 -15.15
C ALA A 626 37.39 -21.18 -15.27
N PRO A 627 38.22 -21.04 -16.32
CA PRO A 627 38.97 -19.81 -16.59
C PRO A 627 38.11 -18.54 -16.55
N THR A 628 38.77 -17.40 -16.37
CA THR A 628 38.11 -16.09 -16.52
C THR A 628 37.60 -15.94 -17.95
N GLY A 629 36.46 -15.26 -18.11
CA GLY A 629 35.87 -15.08 -19.44
C GLY A 629 35.13 -16.32 -20.02
N GLU A 630 34.91 -17.39 -19.26
CA GLU A 630 34.15 -18.58 -19.71
C GLU A 630 32.62 -18.45 -19.55
N GLY A 631 32.13 -17.37 -18.93
CA GLY A 631 30.69 -17.14 -18.72
C GLY A 631 30.12 -17.85 -17.48
N LYS A 632 30.94 -17.97 -16.42
CA LYS A 632 30.55 -18.56 -15.12
C LYS A 632 29.31 -17.91 -14.52
N THR A 633 29.19 -16.58 -14.61
CA THR A 633 28.06 -15.83 -14.06
C THR A 633 26.73 -16.26 -14.68
N GLU A 634 26.65 -16.34 -16.01
CA GLU A 634 25.43 -16.78 -16.71
C GLU A 634 25.12 -18.24 -16.43
N ALA A 635 26.15 -19.10 -16.37
CA ALA A 635 25.98 -20.50 -15.99
C ALA A 635 25.39 -20.62 -14.57
N ALA A 636 25.88 -19.82 -13.61
CA ALA A 636 25.37 -19.79 -12.24
C ALA A 636 23.91 -19.34 -12.16
N LEU A 637 23.54 -18.28 -12.89
CA LEU A 637 22.16 -17.78 -12.93
C LEU A 637 21.20 -18.78 -13.58
N ALA A 638 21.63 -19.45 -14.66
CA ALA A 638 20.85 -20.52 -15.28
C ALA A 638 20.64 -21.69 -14.31
N ILE A 639 21.69 -22.17 -13.63
CA ILE A 639 21.58 -23.22 -12.62
C ILE A 639 20.67 -22.78 -11.46
N ALA A 640 20.76 -21.52 -11.01
CA ALA A 640 19.89 -20.99 -9.97
C ALA A 640 18.41 -21.06 -10.37
N HIS A 641 18.08 -20.71 -11.62
CA HIS A 641 16.71 -20.83 -12.14
C HIS A 641 16.27 -22.30 -12.29
N ARG A 642 17.19 -23.22 -12.62
CA ARG A 642 16.89 -24.66 -12.64
C ARG A 642 16.59 -25.22 -11.25
N LEU A 643 17.33 -24.79 -10.22
CA LEU A 643 17.07 -25.11 -8.82
C LEU A 643 15.72 -24.51 -8.35
N ALA A 644 15.37 -23.32 -8.84
CA ALA A 644 14.11 -22.65 -8.55
C ALA A 644 12.87 -23.46 -8.95
N GLN A 645 12.98 -24.31 -9.98
CA GLN A 645 11.87 -25.19 -10.38
C GLN A 645 11.53 -26.23 -9.32
N ALA A 646 12.52 -26.71 -8.57
CA ALA A 646 12.30 -27.61 -7.44
C ALA A 646 11.89 -26.83 -6.18
N SER A 647 12.59 -25.72 -5.86
CA SER A 647 12.37 -24.93 -4.64
C SER A 647 11.15 -24.00 -4.68
N GLY A 648 10.55 -23.81 -5.86
CA GLY A 648 9.36 -22.99 -6.07
C GLY A 648 9.61 -21.49 -6.03
N THR A 649 10.88 -21.04 -6.03
CA THR A 649 11.27 -19.64 -5.97
C THR A 649 12.66 -19.42 -6.58
N ASP A 650 12.81 -18.34 -7.34
CA ASP A 650 14.07 -17.86 -7.92
C ASP A 650 14.89 -16.99 -6.94
N ALA A 651 14.41 -16.82 -5.71
CA ALA A 651 15.05 -16.00 -4.69
C ALA A 651 16.54 -16.38 -4.51
N LEU A 652 17.43 -15.40 -4.64
CA LEU A 652 18.87 -15.60 -4.60
C LEU A 652 19.60 -14.50 -3.83
N TYR A 653 20.79 -14.84 -3.33
CA TYR A 653 21.77 -13.88 -2.83
C TYR A 653 23.10 -14.08 -3.55
N TYR A 654 23.57 -13.05 -4.24
CA TYR A 654 24.85 -13.06 -4.97
C TYR A 654 25.93 -12.35 -4.13
N ALA A 655 26.86 -13.13 -3.60
CA ALA A 655 27.94 -12.71 -2.71
C ALA A 655 29.24 -12.50 -3.51
N LEU A 656 29.80 -11.28 -3.46
CA LEU A 656 31.03 -10.92 -4.16
C LEU A 656 32.12 -10.43 -3.21
N PRO A 657 33.42 -10.54 -3.57
CA PRO A 657 34.53 -10.17 -2.69
C PRO A 657 34.63 -8.67 -2.40
N THR A 658 34.14 -7.80 -3.29
CA THR A 658 34.33 -6.34 -3.17
C THR A 658 33.06 -5.56 -3.45
N THR A 659 32.95 -4.35 -2.90
CA THR A 659 31.80 -3.47 -3.15
C THR A 659 31.66 -3.07 -4.62
N ALA A 660 32.78 -2.92 -5.33
CA ALA A 660 32.79 -2.55 -6.75
C ALA A 660 32.20 -3.67 -7.63
N THR A 661 32.57 -4.93 -7.38
CA THR A 661 31.94 -6.08 -8.07
C THR A 661 30.48 -6.25 -7.68
N SER A 662 30.10 -6.02 -6.42
CA SER A 662 28.69 -5.96 -5.99
C SER A 662 27.87 -4.97 -6.80
N ASN A 663 28.38 -3.76 -7.04
CA ASN A 663 27.67 -2.73 -7.81
C ASN A 663 27.45 -3.10 -9.28
N GLN A 664 28.46 -3.68 -9.92
CA GLN A 664 28.34 -4.12 -11.31
C GLN A 664 27.38 -5.30 -11.42
N MET A 665 27.53 -6.27 -10.52
CA MET A 665 26.69 -7.46 -10.50
C MET A 665 25.23 -7.13 -10.16
N PHE A 666 24.98 -6.12 -9.31
CA PHE A 666 23.64 -5.63 -9.02
C PHE A 666 22.88 -5.22 -10.29
N LYS A 667 23.53 -4.45 -11.18
CA LYS A 667 22.93 -4.05 -12.45
C LYS A 667 22.64 -5.26 -13.35
N ARG A 668 23.57 -6.22 -13.40
CA ARG A 668 23.44 -7.45 -14.19
C ARG A 668 22.32 -8.35 -13.68
N VAL A 669 22.21 -8.59 -12.37
CA VAL A 669 21.12 -9.37 -11.77
C VAL A 669 19.78 -8.66 -11.99
N ARG A 670 19.73 -7.33 -11.81
CA ARG A 670 18.52 -6.56 -12.07
C ARG A 670 18.05 -6.70 -13.53
N ASN A 671 18.97 -6.60 -14.49
CA ASN A 671 18.66 -6.82 -15.90
C ASN A 671 18.16 -8.26 -16.12
N TYR A 672 18.85 -9.26 -15.56
CA TYR A 672 18.44 -10.66 -15.65
C TYR A 672 17.02 -10.91 -15.10
N LEU A 673 16.66 -10.32 -13.95
CA LEU A 673 15.30 -10.47 -13.41
C LEU A 673 14.23 -9.87 -14.32
N ASP A 674 14.48 -8.69 -14.89
CA ASP A 674 13.53 -7.98 -15.73
C ASP A 674 13.42 -8.61 -17.13
N THR A 675 14.55 -8.80 -17.82
CA THR A 675 14.58 -9.25 -19.21
C THR A 675 14.49 -10.76 -19.36
N SER A 676 15.22 -11.52 -18.53
CA SER A 676 15.30 -12.98 -18.67
C SER A 676 14.21 -13.69 -17.87
N LEU A 677 13.97 -13.28 -16.62
CA LEU A 677 12.96 -13.93 -15.78
C LEU A 677 11.59 -13.27 -15.81
N ALA A 678 11.44 -12.10 -16.42
CA ALA A 678 10.18 -11.32 -16.45
C ALA A 678 9.54 -11.14 -15.06
N LEU A 679 10.38 -11.02 -14.03
CA LEU A 679 9.95 -10.83 -12.65
C LEU A 679 9.91 -9.32 -12.33
N PRO A 680 8.75 -8.76 -11.93
CA PRO A 680 8.60 -7.33 -11.63
C PRO A 680 9.18 -6.95 -10.25
N THR A 681 10.16 -7.71 -9.75
CA THR A 681 10.66 -7.66 -8.37
C THR A 681 11.98 -6.89 -8.33
N GLU A 682 12.14 -6.01 -7.35
CA GLU A 682 13.38 -5.27 -7.17
C GLU A 682 14.50 -6.11 -6.53
N VAL A 683 15.72 -5.90 -7.01
CA VAL A 683 16.95 -6.42 -6.40
C VAL A 683 17.41 -5.43 -5.35
N GLN A 684 17.92 -5.91 -4.22
CA GLN A 684 18.54 -5.07 -3.18
C GLN A 684 20.07 -5.12 -3.24
N LEU A 685 20.73 -3.97 -3.07
CA LEU A 685 22.19 -3.88 -3.00
C LEU A 685 22.65 -3.88 -1.53
N ILE A 686 23.52 -4.83 -1.16
CA ILE A 686 23.77 -5.18 0.24
C ILE A 686 25.26 -5.04 0.57
N HIS A 687 25.68 -3.84 0.94
CA HIS A 687 27.01 -3.58 1.50
C HIS A 687 27.07 -2.30 2.34
N GLY A 688 28.20 -2.06 3.02
CA GLY A 688 28.38 -0.96 3.98
C GLY A 688 28.14 0.46 3.42
N GLN A 689 28.13 0.63 2.10
CA GLN A 689 27.98 1.91 1.40
C GLN A 689 26.75 1.97 0.47
N ALA A 690 25.91 0.93 0.44
CA ALA A 690 24.80 0.79 -0.52
C ALA A 690 23.82 1.98 -0.52
N HIS A 691 23.45 2.48 0.67
CA HIS A 691 22.55 3.64 0.83
C HIS A 691 22.97 4.92 0.08
N LEU A 692 24.27 5.17 -0.11
CA LEU A 692 24.75 6.36 -0.82
C LEU A 692 24.60 6.23 -2.34
N GLN A 693 24.40 5.01 -2.82
CA GLN A 693 24.43 4.68 -4.25
C GLN A 693 23.05 4.30 -4.78
N GLU A 694 22.15 3.80 -3.92
CA GLU A 694 20.72 3.66 -4.21
C GLU A 694 20.09 5.03 -4.48
N ASP A 695 20.33 6.04 -3.62
CA ASP A 695 19.85 7.43 -3.81
C ASP A 695 20.29 8.06 -5.15
N ASP A 696 21.54 7.83 -5.58
CA ASP A 696 22.08 8.34 -6.84
C ASP A 696 21.53 7.58 -8.08
N MET A 697 21.12 6.32 -7.92
CA MET A 697 20.59 5.47 -9.00
C MET A 697 19.06 5.57 -9.15
N GLU A 698 18.34 5.97 -8.09
CA GLU A 698 16.90 6.27 -8.10
C GLU A 698 16.57 7.60 -8.82
N ALA A 699 17.55 8.49 -9.02
CA ALA A 699 17.37 9.77 -9.70
C ALA A 699 17.14 9.69 -11.23
N GLN A 700 17.07 8.50 -11.82
CA GLN A 700 16.69 8.30 -13.22
C GLN A 700 15.35 7.55 -13.33
N PRO A 701 14.23 8.25 -13.62
CA PRO A 701 12.96 7.58 -13.87
C PRO A 701 13.04 6.78 -15.18
N LEU A 702 12.89 5.46 -15.09
CA LEU A 702 12.70 4.61 -16.27
C LEU A 702 11.35 4.92 -16.93
N ALA A 703 11.35 5.02 -18.26
CA ALA A 703 10.19 5.37 -19.09
C ALA A 703 9.10 4.29 -19.18
N ASN A 704 9.19 3.23 -18.38
CA ASN A 704 8.25 2.10 -18.43
C ASN A 704 7.38 2.16 -17.16
N GLY A 705 6.13 2.59 -17.32
CA GLY A 705 5.17 2.93 -16.24
C GLY A 705 4.72 1.80 -15.29
N LYS A 706 5.66 1.07 -14.69
CA LYS A 706 5.45 0.18 -13.54
C LYS A 706 6.30 0.68 -12.37
N THR A 707 5.84 1.71 -11.69
CA THR A 707 6.48 2.22 -10.47
C THR A 707 5.97 1.41 -9.28
N LEU A 708 6.84 0.62 -8.66
CA LEU A 708 6.62 0.09 -7.31
C LEU A 708 6.52 1.27 -6.33
N SER A 709 5.73 1.14 -5.25
CA SER A 709 5.58 2.25 -4.30
C SER A 709 6.89 2.50 -3.55
N LEU A 710 7.22 3.77 -3.32
CA LEU A 710 8.37 4.22 -2.53
C LEU A 710 8.45 3.51 -1.14
N ASP A 711 7.31 3.08 -0.61
CA ASP A 711 7.22 2.36 0.67
C ASP A 711 7.85 0.96 0.66
N THR A 712 7.89 0.28 -0.49
CA THR A 712 8.46 -1.07 -0.61
C THR A 712 9.98 -1.04 -0.54
N VAL A 713 10.60 -0.10 -1.25
CA VAL A 713 12.06 0.09 -1.23
C VAL A 713 12.51 0.49 0.17
N ALA A 714 11.78 1.42 0.80
CA ALA A 714 12.10 1.98 2.11
C ALA A 714 12.24 0.91 3.22
N TRP A 715 11.51 -0.20 3.19
CA TRP A 715 11.58 -1.20 4.27
C TRP A 715 12.92 -1.96 4.30
N PHE A 716 13.49 -2.24 3.12
CA PHE A 716 14.74 -3.01 2.98
C PHE A 716 16.02 -2.17 3.12
N THR A 717 15.93 -0.83 3.02
CA THR A 717 17.07 0.11 3.08
C THR A 717 17.99 -0.06 4.30
N SER A 718 17.48 -0.57 5.43
CA SER A 718 18.34 -0.83 6.58
C SER A 718 19.27 -2.03 6.31
N LYS A 719 20.58 -1.89 6.57
CA LYS A 719 21.60 -2.95 6.36
C LYS A 719 21.22 -4.32 6.95
N LYS A 720 20.43 -4.36 8.02
CA LYS A 720 19.99 -5.61 8.67
C LYS A 720 18.81 -6.28 7.96
N ARG A 721 18.00 -5.52 7.21
CA ARG A 721 16.79 -6.00 6.52
C ARG A 721 17.06 -6.37 5.08
N ALA A 722 18.04 -5.74 4.43
CA ALA A 722 18.30 -5.96 3.01
C ALA A 722 18.52 -7.45 2.66
N ILE A 723 19.18 -8.23 3.53
CA ILE A 723 19.38 -9.68 3.33
C ILE A 723 18.07 -10.49 3.32
N LEU A 724 16.95 -9.96 3.81
CA LEU A 724 15.64 -10.62 3.81
C LEU A 724 14.95 -10.53 2.45
N ALA A 725 15.35 -9.57 1.61
CA ALA A 725 14.78 -9.37 0.28
C ALA A 725 14.87 -10.66 -0.55
N PRO A 726 13.89 -10.96 -1.43
CA PRO A 726 13.93 -12.15 -2.25
C PRO A 726 15.20 -12.23 -3.11
N PHE A 727 15.62 -11.12 -3.69
CA PHE A 727 16.80 -11.00 -4.53
C PHE A 727 17.78 -9.97 -3.95
N GLY A 728 19.02 -10.39 -3.71
CA GLY A 728 20.05 -9.51 -3.16
C GLY A 728 21.40 -9.72 -3.84
N VAL A 729 22.16 -8.63 -4.00
CA VAL A 729 23.56 -8.65 -4.44
C VAL A 729 24.37 -7.88 -3.42
N GLY A 730 25.45 -8.46 -2.91
CA GLY A 730 26.20 -7.84 -1.82
C GLY A 730 27.61 -8.38 -1.68
N THR A 731 28.32 -7.90 -0.65
CA THR A 731 29.63 -8.46 -0.33
C THR A 731 29.49 -9.79 0.40
N VAL A 732 30.50 -10.64 0.27
CA VAL A 732 30.59 -11.90 1.00
C VAL A 732 30.53 -11.69 2.52
N ASP A 733 31.10 -10.59 3.03
CA ASP A 733 31.07 -10.26 4.47
C ASP A 733 29.65 -10.23 5.05
N GLN A 734 28.66 -9.81 4.25
CA GLN A 734 27.27 -9.72 4.72
C GLN A 734 26.64 -11.11 4.90
N ALA A 735 27.04 -12.08 4.07
CA ALA A 735 26.66 -13.48 4.25
C ALA A 735 27.46 -14.11 5.40
N GLU A 736 28.77 -13.85 5.48
CA GLU A 736 29.65 -14.35 6.55
C GLU A 736 29.20 -13.90 7.95
N LEU A 737 28.64 -12.70 8.10
CA LEU A 737 28.02 -12.25 9.36
C LEU A 737 26.90 -13.19 9.86
N ALA A 738 26.33 -14.04 9.01
CA ALA A 738 25.36 -15.05 9.39
C ALA A 738 26.00 -16.29 10.07
N ALA A 739 27.31 -16.48 9.95
CA ALA A 739 28.08 -17.52 10.64
C ALA A 739 28.84 -16.98 11.88
N LEU A 740 28.76 -15.68 12.16
CA LEU A 740 29.43 -15.05 13.29
C LEU A 740 28.48 -14.83 14.48
N ASN A 741 29.04 -14.76 15.70
CA ASN A 741 28.28 -14.50 16.93
C ASN A 741 27.93 -13.01 17.08
N VAL A 742 26.99 -12.54 16.26
CA VAL A 742 26.53 -11.15 16.23
C VAL A 742 25.03 -11.03 16.52
N LYS A 743 24.60 -9.85 16.97
CA LYS A 743 23.18 -9.59 17.24
C LYS A 743 22.34 -9.79 15.96
N HIS A 744 21.21 -10.46 16.10
CA HIS A 744 20.29 -10.87 15.02
C HIS A 744 20.93 -11.82 13.99
N VAL A 745 21.84 -12.70 14.39
CA VAL A 745 22.37 -13.76 13.52
C VAL A 745 21.26 -14.64 12.94
N ALA A 746 20.25 -15.00 13.76
CA ALA A 746 19.11 -15.80 13.33
C ALA A 746 18.32 -15.16 12.17
N LEU A 747 18.18 -13.83 12.18
CA LEU A 747 17.51 -13.10 11.12
C LEU A 747 18.31 -13.15 9.80
N ARG A 748 19.64 -13.08 9.87
CA ARG A 748 20.50 -13.19 8.67
C ARG A 748 20.45 -14.59 8.07
N LEU A 749 20.54 -15.60 8.92
CA LEU A 749 20.42 -17.01 8.52
C LEU A 749 19.07 -17.30 7.86
N VAL A 750 17.97 -16.84 8.46
CA VAL A 750 16.62 -16.95 7.86
C VAL A 750 16.47 -16.12 6.58
N GLY A 751 17.19 -15.00 6.48
CA GLY A 751 17.25 -14.22 5.24
C GLY A 751 17.92 -14.96 4.08
N LEU A 752 18.87 -15.86 4.35
CA LEU A 752 19.53 -16.71 3.34
C LEU A 752 18.86 -18.07 3.16
N ALA A 753 18.09 -18.53 4.15
CA ALA A 753 17.44 -19.83 4.14
C ALA A 753 16.53 -20.04 2.91
N GLY A 754 16.64 -21.20 2.28
CA GLY A 754 15.85 -21.57 1.10
C GLY A 754 16.12 -20.75 -0.16
N LYS A 755 17.12 -19.85 -0.16
CA LYS A 755 17.59 -19.16 -1.37
C LYS A 755 18.63 -20.01 -2.11
N VAL A 756 18.93 -19.59 -3.34
CA VAL A 756 20.22 -19.92 -3.97
C VAL A 756 21.25 -18.87 -3.54
N VAL A 757 22.32 -19.28 -2.87
CA VAL A 757 23.42 -18.40 -2.45
C VAL A 757 24.61 -18.63 -3.38
N ILE A 758 25.02 -17.59 -4.10
CA ILE A 758 26.13 -17.66 -5.07
C ILE A 758 27.35 -16.98 -4.46
N PHE A 759 28.43 -17.70 -4.25
CA PHE A 759 29.73 -17.14 -3.87
C PHE A 759 30.62 -17.05 -5.10
N ASP A 760 31.00 -15.83 -5.46
CA ASP A 760 31.84 -15.56 -6.61
C ASP A 760 33.30 -15.32 -6.22
N GLU A 761 34.21 -15.71 -7.09
CA GLU A 761 35.66 -15.58 -6.93
C GLU A 761 36.22 -16.14 -5.60
N VAL A 762 35.77 -17.34 -5.21
CA VAL A 762 36.18 -17.98 -3.95
C VAL A 762 37.69 -18.26 -3.84
N HIS A 763 38.41 -18.34 -4.97
CA HIS A 763 39.88 -18.43 -4.98
C HIS A 763 40.58 -17.22 -4.33
N ALA A 764 39.91 -16.06 -4.25
CA ALA A 764 40.44 -14.85 -3.65
C ALA A 764 40.28 -14.83 -2.12
N TYR A 765 39.57 -15.78 -1.53
CA TYR A 765 39.31 -15.80 -0.09
C TYR A 765 40.55 -16.27 0.67
N ASP A 766 40.85 -15.59 1.76
CA ASP A 766 41.93 -16.03 2.66
C ASP A 766 41.49 -17.25 3.50
N THR A 767 42.45 -17.82 4.24
CA THR A 767 42.18 -18.98 5.11
C THR A 767 41.13 -18.69 6.19
N TYR A 768 41.06 -17.44 6.66
CA TYR A 768 40.12 -17.03 7.71
C TYR A 768 38.69 -16.99 7.17
N MET A 769 38.47 -16.29 6.06
CA MET A 769 37.21 -16.24 5.32
C MET A 769 36.74 -17.64 4.93
N THR A 770 37.65 -18.50 4.45
CA THR A 770 37.31 -19.89 4.08
C THR A 770 36.67 -20.65 5.24
N THR A 771 37.19 -20.48 6.47
CA THR A 771 36.63 -21.16 7.65
C THR A 771 35.23 -20.63 8.01
N ILE A 772 35.00 -19.32 7.84
CA ILE A 772 33.68 -18.72 8.07
C ILE A 772 32.68 -19.21 7.02
N VAL A 773 33.10 -19.27 5.75
CA VAL A 773 32.29 -19.82 4.65
C VAL A 773 31.96 -21.29 4.91
N GLU A 774 32.90 -22.12 5.36
CA GLU A 774 32.63 -23.51 5.75
C GLU A 774 31.52 -23.58 6.84
N CYS A 775 31.65 -22.81 7.92
CA CYS A 775 30.61 -22.75 8.96
C CYS A 775 29.26 -22.24 8.41
N LEU A 776 29.29 -21.28 7.50
CA LEU A 776 28.08 -20.79 6.84
C LEU A 776 27.43 -21.87 5.96
N LEU A 777 28.21 -22.67 5.24
CA LEU A 777 27.71 -23.76 4.39
C LEU A 777 26.96 -24.81 5.22
N GLU A 778 27.43 -25.14 6.42
CA GLU A 778 26.75 -26.04 7.35
C GLU A 778 25.34 -25.52 7.67
N TRP A 779 25.23 -24.22 8.01
CA TRP A 779 23.95 -23.58 8.27
C TRP A 779 23.06 -23.50 7.03
N LEU A 780 23.60 -23.11 5.88
CA LEU A 780 22.84 -22.98 4.64
C LEU A 780 22.25 -24.32 4.21
N SER A 781 23.02 -25.41 4.31
CA SER A 781 22.56 -26.77 4.04
C SER A 781 21.42 -27.19 4.97
N ALA A 782 21.59 -26.99 6.28
CA ALA A 782 20.55 -27.31 7.27
C ALA A 782 19.26 -26.52 7.03
N LEU A 783 19.38 -25.25 6.61
CA LEU A 783 18.25 -24.35 6.31
C LEU A 783 17.70 -24.51 4.88
N GLY A 784 18.15 -25.53 4.13
CA GLY A 784 17.64 -25.86 2.81
C GLY A 784 17.98 -24.87 1.70
N ALA A 785 19.02 -24.05 1.87
CA ALA A 785 19.55 -23.20 0.80
C ALA A 785 20.45 -24.02 -0.14
N SER A 786 20.36 -23.74 -1.45
CA SER A 786 21.32 -24.25 -2.42
C SER A 786 22.49 -23.28 -2.53
N VAL A 787 23.69 -23.78 -2.79
CA VAL A 787 24.88 -22.94 -2.87
C VAL A 787 25.58 -23.15 -4.20
N ILE A 788 25.99 -22.08 -4.85
CA ILE A 788 26.81 -22.11 -6.06
C ILE A 788 28.13 -21.43 -5.76
N ILE A 789 29.24 -22.13 -5.98
CA ILE A 789 30.60 -21.63 -5.79
C ILE A 789 31.24 -21.44 -7.16
N LEU A 790 31.64 -20.22 -7.46
CA LEU A 790 32.35 -19.87 -8.68
C LEU A 790 33.81 -19.60 -8.35
N SER A 791 34.70 -20.23 -9.12
CA SER A 791 36.13 -20.03 -8.98
C SER A 791 36.86 -20.12 -10.31
N ALA A 792 37.96 -19.39 -10.45
CA ALA A 792 38.89 -19.58 -11.55
C ALA A 792 39.61 -20.94 -11.46
N THR A 793 39.95 -21.36 -10.24
CA THR A 793 40.55 -22.66 -9.90
C THR A 793 40.38 -22.89 -8.41
N LEU A 794 40.18 -24.14 -7.96
CA LEU A 794 40.07 -24.46 -6.55
C LEU A 794 40.95 -25.68 -6.20
N PRO A 795 41.83 -25.59 -5.19
CA PRO A 795 42.58 -26.76 -4.74
C PRO A 795 41.65 -27.91 -4.32
N GLN A 796 42.00 -29.15 -4.67
CA GLN A 796 41.20 -30.34 -4.35
C GLN A 796 40.82 -30.42 -2.86
N LYS A 797 41.77 -30.08 -1.97
CA LYS A 797 41.55 -30.06 -0.52
C LYS A 797 40.45 -29.07 -0.11
N GLN A 798 40.45 -27.88 -0.71
CA GLN A 798 39.46 -26.83 -0.43
C GLN A 798 38.09 -27.23 -0.98
N ARG A 799 38.03 -27.76 -2.21
CA ARG A 799 36.79 -28.32 -2.78
C ARG A 799 36.17 -29.40 -1.90
N ALA A 800 36.99 -30.32 -1.38
CA ALA A 800 36.55 -31.36 -0.46
C ALA A 800 36.09 -30.82 0.91
N ALA A 801 36.71 -29.75 1.41
CA ALA A 801 36.30 -29.09 2.64
C ALA A 801 34.93 -28.42 2.49
N LEU A 802 34.72 -27.66 1.40
CA LEU A 802 33.44 -27.00 1.11
C LEU A 802 32.30 -28.02 0.91
N ALA A 803 32.57 -29.10 0.16
CA ALA A 803 31.60 -30.19 0.00
C ALA A 803 31.22 -30.82 1.34
N ARG A 804 32.21 -31.13 2.19
CA ARG A 804 31.98 -31.70 3.52
C ARG A 804 31.20 -30.75 4.42
N ALA A 805 31.55 -29.47 4.44
CA ALA A 805 30.88 -28.46 5.26
C ALA A 805 29.40 -28.31 4.86
N TYR A 806 29.08 -28.39 3.57
CA TYR A 806 27.70 -28.43 3.11
C TYR A 806 26.97 -29.76 3.41
N GLY A 807 27.66 -30.79 3.89
CA GLY A 807 27.10 -32.11 4.13
C GLY A 807 27.03 -32.99 2.87
N ALA A 808 27.74 -32.62 1.80
CA ALA A 808 27.85 -33.40 0.57
C ALA A 808 29.16 -34.19 0.50
N THR A 809 29.18 -35.25 -0.32
CA THR A 809 30.37 -36.09 -0.51
C THR A 809 30.80 -36.07 -1.97
N LEU A 810 32.06 -35.71 -2.21
CA LEU A 810 32.68 -35.84 -3.54
C LEU A 810 32.96 -37.33 -3.83
N PRO A 811 32.76 -37.79 -5.07
CA PRO A 811 33.19 -39.12 -5.48
C PRO A 811 34.69 -39.33 -5.27
N PRO A 812 35.13 -40.54 -4.90
CA PRO A 812 36.52 -40.82 -4.57
C PRO A 812 37.47 -40.90 -5.77
N ASP A 813 37.01 -40.68 -7.00
CA ASP A 813 37.84 -40.83 -8.21
C ASP A 813 38.94 -39.75 -8.28
N PRO A 814 40.23 -40.12 -8.11
CA PRO A 814 41.32 -39.15 -8.14
C PRO A 814 41.54 -38.52 -9.51
N LYS A 815 41.07 -39.14 -10.60
CA LYS A 815 41.18 -38.56 -11.95
C LYS A 815 40.20 -37.42 -12.13
N GLN A 816 38.93 -37.62 -11.76
CA GLN A 816 37.90 -36.58 -11.80
C GLN A 816 38.25 -35.38 -10.92
N ALA A 817 38.97 -35.62 -9.83
CA ALA A 817 39.47 -34.56 -8.96
C ALA A 817 40.51 -33.63 -9.63
N MET A 818 41.08 -34.01 -10.77
CA MET A 818 42.04 -33.19 -11.52
C MET A 818 41.42 -32.53 -12.77
N ASP A 819 40.14 -32.78 -13.05
CA ASP A 819 39.48 -32.26 -14.25
C ASP A 819 39.30 -30.73 -14.16
N TYR A 820 39.69 -30.06 -15.24
CA TYR A 820 39.61 -28.62 -15.42
C TYR A 820 39.37 -28.28 -16.89
N PRO A 821 38.43 -27.36 -17.23
CA PRO A 821 37.35 -26.84 -16.39
C PRO A 821 36.47 -27.94 -15.76
N SER A 822 35.76 -27.63 -14.67
CA SER A 822 34.99 -28.60 -13.87
C SER A 822 33.63 -28.03 -13.47
N LEU A 823 32.58 -28.86 -13.58
CA LEU A 823 31.23 -28.57 -13.10
C LEU A 823 30.77 -29.70 -12.19
N TRP A 824 30.61 -29.41 -10.90
CA TRP A 824 30.10 -30.35 -9.90
C TRP A 824 28.71 -29.92 -9.44
N VAL A 825 27.79 -30.89 -9.33
CA VAL A 825 26.49 -30.73 -8.67
C VAL A 825 26.37 -31.80 -7.58
N LEU A 826 26.32 -31.35 -6.33
CA LEU A 826 26.41 -32.18 -5.15
C LEU A 826 25.13 -32.00 -4.30
N PRO A 827 24.08 -32.78 -4.55
CA PRO A 827 22.89 -32.74 -3.71
C PRO A 827 23.18 -33.29 -2.31
N CYS A 828 22.49 -32.79 -1.28
CA CYS A 828 22.55 -33.40 0.07
C CYS A 828 22.05 -34.84 0.04
N ASP A 829 20.98 -35.07 -0.71
CA ASP A 829 20.34 -36.36 -0.90
C ASP A 829 20.34 -36.72 -2.39
N GLY A 830 21.06 -37.77 -2.77
CA GLY A 830 21.09 -38.26 -4.15
C GLY A 830 22.49 -38.56 -4.66
N LYS A 831 22.61 -38.74 -5.99
CA LYS A 831 23.88 -39.02 -6.65
C LYS A 831 24.51 -37.72 -7.14
N PRO A 832 25.81 -37.47 -6.84
CA PRO A 832 26.58 -36.39 -7.47
C PRO A 832 26.54 -36.47 -9.00
N TYR A 833 26.54 -35.30 -9.64
CA TYR A 833 26.76 -35.14 -11.07
C TYR A 833 28.05 -34.35 -11.29
N HIS A 834 28.80 -34.75 -12.32
CA HIS A 834 30.06 -34.14 -12.69
C HIS A 834 30.16 -34.07 -14.22
N ASP A 835 30.68 -32.96 -14.71
CA ASP A 835 31.05 -32.77 -16.11
C ASP A 835 32.39 -32.02 -16.22
N GLN A 836 33.09 -32.26 -17.33
CA GLN A 836 34.34 -31.61 -17.71
C GLN A 836 34.14 -30.85 -19.03
N PRO A 837 33.53 -29.66 -19.01
CA PRO A 837 33.33 -28.89 -20.22
C PRO A 837 34.67 -28.42 -20.79
N ALA A 838 34.79 -28.37 -22.12
CA ALA A 838 35.95 -27.81 -22.78
C ALA A 838 36.11 -26.32 -22.44
N ALA A 839 37.35 -25.82 -22.36
CA ALA A 839 37.58 -24.38 -22.29
C ALA A 839 37.16 -23.71 -23.61
N TYR A 840 36.57 -22.52 -23.55
CA TYR A 840 36.21 -21.73 -24.74
C TYR A 840 37.45 -21.24 -25.49
N GLN A 841 38.54 -20.96 -24.77
CA GLN A 841 39.84 -20.56 -25.33
C GLN A 841 40.95 -21.56 -24.94
N PRO A 842 40.95 -22.80 -25.47
CA PRO A 842 41.87 -23.83 -25.03
C PRO A 842 43.34 -23.55 -25.42
N ASP A 843 43.57 -22.76 -26.48
CA ASP A 843 44.90 -22.52 -27.06
C ASP A 843 45.57 -21.22 -26.58
N ARG A 844 45.04 -20.55 -25.54
CA ARG A 844 45.61 -19.29 -25.05
C ARG A 844 46.90 -19.53 -24.25
N SER A 845 48.05 -19.22 -24.84
CA SER A 845 49.36 -19.26 -24.16
C SER A 845 49.71 -17.91 -23.52
N LEU A 846 50.03 -17.89 -22.23
CA LEU A 846 50.56 -16.72 -21.53
C LEU A 846 52.08 -16.84 -21.38
N THR A 847 52.81 -15.79 -21.77
CA THR A 847 54.26 -15.73 -21.53
C THR A 847 54.53 -15.07 -20.18
N VAL A 848 55.02 -15.86 -19.22
CA VAL A 848 55.39 -15.35 -17.89
C VAL A 848 56.89 -15.02 -17.88
N LYS A 849 57.23 -13.78 -17.52
CA LYS A 849 58.62 -13.31 -17.35
C LYS A 849 58.81 -12.77 -15.95
N HIS A 850 59.88 -13.20 -15.28
CA HIS A 850 60.22 -12.71 -13.96
C HIS A 850 61.02 -11.41 -14.09
N LEU A 851 60.53 -10.34 -13.46
CA LEU A 851 61.21 -9.06 -13.40
C LEU A 851 61.89 -8.95 -12.03
N HIS A 852 63.19 -8.66 -12.02
CA HIS A 852 63.99 -8.57 -10.79
C HIS A 852 64.11 -7.12 -10.32
N PHE A 853 63.02 -6.59 -9.78
CA PHE A 853 63.00 -5.27 -9.12
C PHE A 853 62.90 -5.42 -7.61
N THR A 854 63.60 -4.57 -6.87
CA THR A 854 63.42 -4.42 -5.43
C THR A 854 62.33 -3.40 -5.11
N ASP A 855 61.91 -3.37 -3.84
CA ASP A 855 60.90 -2.45 -3.34
C ASP A 855 61.36 -0.98 -3.38
N ALA A 856 62.68 -0.77 -3.30
CA ALA A 856 63.31 0.54 -3.24
C ALA A 856 63.63 1.14 -4.63
N GLU A 857 63.08 0.57 -5.71
CA GLU A 857 63.38 0.99 -7.09
C GLU A 857 62.15 1.47 -7.88
N PRO A 858 61.32 2.40 -7.36
CA PRO A 858 60.12 2.87 -8.07
C PRO A 858 60.47 3.56 -9.40
N GLU A 859 61.65 4.17 -9.55
CA GLU A 859 62.14 4.75 -10.80
C GLU A 859 62.47 3.71 -11.86
N ALA A 860 62.99 2.55 -11.47
CA ALA A 860 63.26 1.45 -12.41
C ALA A 860 61.95 0.84 -12.92
N LYS A 861 60.97 0.67 -12.01
CA LYS A 861 59.62 0.19 -12.33
C LYS A 861 58.88 1.15 -13.29
N ALA A 862 58.94 2.45 -13.02
CA ALA A 862 58.39 3.48 -13.90
C ALA A 862 59.03 3.46 -15.30
N ARG A 863 60.36 3.38 -15.39
CA ARG A 863 61.07 3.28 -16.68
C ARG A 863 60.68 2.04 -17.46
N TRP A 864 60.51 0.91 -16.78
CA TRP A 864 60.07 -0.32 -17.43
C TRP A 864 58.69 -0.18 -18.07
N LEU A 865 57.73 0.47 -17.38
CA LEU A 865 56.40 0.73 -17.93
C LEU A 865 56.44 1.63 -19.17
N LEU A 866 57.28 2.67 -19.17
CA LEU A 866 57.45 3.55 -20.34
C LEU A 866 57.99 2.79 -21.55
N GLU A 867 58.97 1.91 -21.34
CA GLU A 867 59.51 1.08 -22.43
C GLU A 867 58.48 0.06 -22.92
N ALA A 868 57.69 -0.54 -22.01
CA ALA A 868 56.68 -1.54 -22.36
C ALA A 868 55.59 -1.00 -23.30
N VAL A 869 55.27 0.30 -23.22
CA VAL A 869 54.25 0.95 -24.07
C VAL A 869 54.86 1.86 -25.13
N ARG A 870 56.18 1.77 -25.37
CA ARG A 870 56.91 2.67 -26.29
C ARG A 870 56.36 2.61 -27.71
N ASP A 871 56.10 1.41 -28.21
CA ASP A 871 55.64 1.15 -29.57
C ASP A 871 54.10 1.08 -29.69
N GLY A 872 53.37 1.48 -28.64
CA GLY A 872 51.92 1.32 -28.54
C GLY A 872 51.52 0.31 -27.46
N GLY A 873 50.22 0.25 -27.19
CA GLY A 873 49.61 -0.70 -26.27
C GLY A 873 49.37 -0.18 -24.86
N CYS A 874 48.66 -0.99 -24.08
CA CYS A 874 48.21 -0.70 -22.74
C CYS A 874 48.86 -1.67 -21.75
N ALA A 875 49.56 -1.14 -20.75
CA ALA A 875 50.18 -1.90 -19.68
C ALA A 875 49.53 -1.59 -18.33
N CYS A 876 49.40 -2.60 -17.46
CA CYS A 876 49.03 -2.39 -16.07
C CYS A 876 50.08 -2.90 -15.08
N TRP A 877 50.18 -2.23 -13.93
CA TRP A 877 51.00 -2.68 -12.80
C TRP A 877 50.15 -2.76 -11.53
N ILE A 878 49.96 -3.99 -11.05
CA ILE A 878 49.25 -4.31 -9.80
C ILE A 878 50.29 -4.39 -8.69
N THR A 879 50.16 -3.53 -7.69
CA THR A 879 51.08 -3.45 -6.55
C THR A 879 50.42 -3.93 -5.27
N ASN A 880 51.21 -4.49 -4.35
CA ASN A 880 50.68 -5.01 -3.10
C ASN A 880 50.21 -3.91 -2.13
N THR A 881 50.72 -2.68 -2.25
CA THR A 881 50.40 -1.57 -1.34
C THR A 881 50.11 -0.26 -2.06
N VAL A 882 49.23 0.55 -1.45
CA VAL A 882 48.84 1.86 -1.98
C VAL A 882 50.04 2.80 -2.16
N THR A 883 50.99 2.77 -1.22
CA THR A 883 52.19 3.63 -1.27
C THR A 883 53.02 3.33 -2.52
N ARG A 884 53.24 2.05 -2.85
CA ARG A 884 53.98 1.65 -4.06
C ARG A 884 53.31 2.13 -5.34
N ALA A 885 51.99 1.92 -5.44
CA ALA A 885 51.20 2.41 -6.57
C ALA A 885 51.37 3.94 -6.74
N GLN A 886 51.31 4.69 -5.63
CA GLN A 886 51.46 6.13 -5.63
C GLN A 886 52.86 6.60 -6.01
N ASP A 887 53.91 5.89 -5.57
CA ASP A 887 55.29 6.27 -5.86
C ASP A 887 55.62 6.05 -7.34
N ILE A 888 55.25 4.90 -7.93
CA ILE A 888 55.41 4.64 -9.36
C ILE A 888 54.62 5.67 -10.18
N TYR A 889 53.36 5.91 -9.82
CA TYR A 889 52.51 6.88 -10.52
C TYR A 889 53.08 8.30 -10.44
N ARG A 890 53.58 8.72 -9.28
CA ARG A 890 54.15 10.07 -9.09
C ARG A 890 55.39 10.29 -9.96
N ILE A 891 56.25 9.28 -10.10
CA ILE A 891 57.43 9.35 -10.97
C ILE A 891 57.03 9.47 -12.43
N LEU A 892 56.08 8.65 -12.89
CA LEU A 892 55.58 8.72 -14.27
C LEU A 892 54.88 10.04 -14.56
N HIS A 893 54.02 10.50 -13.65
CA HIS A 893 53.28 11.75 -13.80
C HIS A 893 54.19 12.98 -13.91
N ASN A 894 55.37 12.94 -13.28
CA ASN A 894 56.36 14.01 -13.32
C ASN A 894 57.37 13.86 -14.48
N SER A 895 57.33 12.76 -15.24
CA SER A 895 58.24 12.53 -16.37
C SER A 895 57.74 13.22 -17.63
N ALA A 896 58.64 13.86 -18.39
CA ALA A 896 58.31 14.41 -19.71
C ALA A 896 57.93 13.32 -20.72
N GLU A 897 58.39 12.08 -20.50
CA GLU A 897 58.15 10.93 -21.39
C GLU A 897 56.72 10.39 -21.32
N VAL A 898 55.92 10.84 -20.33
CA VAL A 898 54.50 10.46 -20.21
C VAL A 898 53.59 11.21 -21.19
N GLN A 899 54.11 12.24 -21.86
CA GLN A 899 53.32 13.03 -22.79
C GLN A 899 52.79 12.15 -23.94
N GLY A 900 51.46 12.11 -24.10
CA GLY A 900 50.79 11.26 -25.08
C GLY A 900 50.50 9.83 -24.61
N ILE A 901 50.75 9.50 -23.33
CA ILE A 901 50.34 8.25 -22.68
C ILE A 901 49.15 8.53 -21.77
N ASP A 902 48.10 7.71 -21.87
CA ASP A 902 46.99 7.73 -20.90
C ASP A 902 47.46 7.11 -19.58
N LEU A 903 47.72 7.93 -18.56
CA LEU A 903 48.18 7.48 -17.25
C LEU A 903 47.04 7.50 -16.23
N ALA A 904 46.82 6.38 -15.54
CA ALA A 904 45.79 6.27 -14.51
C ALA A 904 46.29 5.59 -13.22
N LEU A 905 45.66 5.96 -12.10
CA LEU A 905 45.88 5.38 -10.76
C LEU A 905 44.54 4.98 -10.13
N LEU A 906 44.47 3.74 -9.63
CA LEU A 906 43.32 3.24 -8.88
C LEU A 906 43.73 2.45 -7.63
N HIS A 907 43.15 2.84 -6.48
CA HIS A 907 43.30 2.13 -5.21
C HIS A 907 42.16 2.51 -4.25
N ALA A 908 41.98 1.79 -3.15
CA ALA A 908 40.86 2.02 -2.23
C ALA A 908 40.89 3.39 -1.49
N ARG A 909 42.05 4.05 -1.36
CA ARG A 909 42.22 5.34 -0.62
C ARG A 909 41.85 6.59 -1.44
N PHE A 910 40.67 6.62 -2.06
CA PHE A 910 40.08 7.82 -2.67
C PHE A 910 38.74 8.13 -2.01
N PRO A 911 38.28 9.41 -1.99
CA PRO A 911 36.88 9.73 -1.71
C PRO A 911 35.95 8.92 -2.62
N LEU A 912 34.79 8.47 -2.11
CA LEU A 912 33.91 7.53 -2.82
C LEU A 912 33.49 8.03 -4.22
N ALA A 913 33.11 9.30 -4.32
CA ALA A 913 32.72 9.92 -5.60
C ALA A 913 33.89 9.95 -6.61
N ASP A 914 35.11 10.25 -6.16
CA ASP A 914 36.30 10.28 -7.01
C ASP A 914 36.72 8.88 -7.44
N ARG A 915 36.62 7.90 -6.53
CA ARG A 915 36.84 6.49 -6.84
C ARG A 915 35.89 6.03 -7.93
N GLY A 916 34.59 6.26 -7.75
CA GLY A 916 33.57 5.88 -8.75
C GLY A 916 33.78 6.56 -10.11
N ARG A 917 34.25 7.81 -10.13
CA ARG A 917 34.62 8.49 -11.38
C ARG A 917 35.80 7.82 -12.08
N ARG A 918 36.85 7.47 -11.33
CA ARG A 918 38.05 6.79 -11.85
C ARG A 918 37.75 5.40 -12.36
N GLU A 919 36.93 4.63 -11.63
CA GLU A 919 36.48 3.30 -12.06
C GLU A 919 35.71 3.39 -13.38
N LYS A 920 34.73 4.32 -13.50
CA LYS A 920 34.00 4.55 -14.76
C LYS A 920 34.92 4.96 -15.91
N GLN A 921 35.90 5.82 -15.66
CA GLN A 921 36.87 6.24 -16.68
C GLN A 921 37.75 5.08 -17.15
N LEU A 922 38.19 4.23 -16.22
CA LEU A 922 38.99 3.06 -16.55
C LEU A 922 38.19 2.03 -17.33
N THR A 923 37.01 1.64 -16.86
CA THR A 923 36.15 0.68 -17.58
C THR A 923 35.73 1.22 -18.95
N GLY A 924 35.50 2.53 -19.08
CA GLY A 924 35.16 3.13 -20.38
C GLY A 924 36.30 3.16 -21.40
N LYS A 925 37.57 3.04 -20.98
CA LYS A 925 38.74 3.06 -21.87
C LYS A 925 39.39 1.70 -22.05
N TYR A 926 39.42 0.90 -20.99
CA TYR A 926 40.15 -0.36 -20.92
C TYR A 926 39.20 -1.56 -20.76
N GLY A 927 37.87 -1.35 -20.72
CA GLY A 927 36.88 -2.43 -20.73
C GLY A 927 36.57 -2.94 -22.15
N PRO A 928 35.59 -3.83 -22.28
CA PRO A 928 35.18 -4.37 -23.58
C PRO A 928 34.68 -3.26 -24.53
N PRO A 929 34.89 -3.41 -25.85
CA PRO A 929 34.46 -2.42 -26.83
C PRO A 929 32.93 -2.28 -26.85
N PRO A 930 32.39 -1.10 -27.24
CA PRO A 930 30.94 -0.92 -27.34
C PRO A 930 30.31 -1.87 -28.37
N ASP A 931 29.11 -2.38 -28.10
CA ASP A 931 28.36 -3.27 -29.01
C ASP A 931 28.00 -2.60 -30.35
N ASP A 932 28.00 -1.26 -30.39
CA ASP A 932 27.78 -0.49 -31.61
C ASP A 932 29.10 -0.31 -32.37
N ALA A 933 29.29 -1.11 -33.43
CA ALA A 933 30.44 -1.08 -34.32
C ALA A 933 30.67 0.28 -35.03
N THR A 934 29.76 1.25 -34.90
CA THR A 934 29.91 2.60 -35.46
C THR A 934 30.56 3.59 -34.48
N SER A 935 30.67 3.24 -33.20
CA SER A 935 31.33 4.08 -32.20
C SER A 935 32.86 3.89 -32.24
N PRO A 936 33.66 4.97 -32.20
CA PRO A 936 35.12 4.85 -32.16
C PRO A 936 35.57 4.13 -30.89
N ASP A 937 36.52 3.19 -31.03
CA ASP A 937 37.11 2.46 -29.90
C ASP A 937 37.74 3.46 -28.91
N PRO A 938 37.26 3.52 -27.65
CA PRO A 938 37.79 4.43 -26.66
C PRO A 938 39.16 4.02 -26.11
N ARG A 939 39.70 2.85 -26.51
CA ARG A 939 40.99 2.34 -26.03
C ARG A 939 42.15 3.25 -26.46
N PRO A 940 43.00 3.68 -25.52
CA PRO A 940 44.12 4.55 -25.84
C PRO A 940 45.20 3.81 -26.64
N GLN A 941 45.87 4.52 -27.57
CA GLN A 941 47.01 3.95 -28.32
C GLN A 941 48.19 3.60 -27.42
N ARG A 942 48.39 4.36 -26.33
CA ARG A 942 49.41 4.13 -25.31
C ARG A 942 48.78 4.37 -23.94
N GLY A 943 48.72 3.35 -23.08
CA GLY A 943 48.07 3.44 -21.78
C GLY A 943 48.88 2.80 -20.66
N ILE A 944 48.97 3.44 -19.50
CA ILE A 944 49.57 2.88 -18.29
C ILE A 944 48.58 3.02 -17.13
N VAL A 945 48.19 1.89 -16.54
CA VAL A 945 47.32 1.86 -15.36
C VAL A 945 48.05 1.24 -14.18
N ILE A 946 48.18 1.99 -13.09
CA ILE A 946 48.81 1.52 -11.86
C ILE A 946 47.74 1.39 -10.79
N GLY A 947 47.80 0.31 -10.02
CA GLY A 947 46.87 0.17 -8.92
C GLY A 947 47.27 -0.89 -7.93
N THR A 948 46.32 -1.20 -7.06
CA THR A 948 46.42 -2.32 -6.13
C THR A 948 45.52 -3.46 -6.60
N GLN A 949 45.26 -4.44 -5.74
CA GLN A 949 44.40 -5.61 -6.01
C GLN A 949 42.96 -5.24 -6.44
N VAL A 950 42.56 -3.97 -6.31
CA VAL A 950 41.29 -3.45 -6.86
C VAL A 950 41.24 -3.63 -8.40
N LEU A 951 42.38 -3.58 -9.10
CA LEU A 951 42.42 -3.84 -10.55
C LEU A 951 42.24 -5.32 -10.89
N GLU A 952 42.65 -6.22 -10.00
CA GLU A 952 42.59 -7.68 -10.21
C GLU A 952 41.17 -8.21 -10.01
N GLN A 953 40.49 -7.72 -8.97
CA GLN A 953 39.29 -8.36 -8.46
C GLN A 953 38.00 -7.59 -8.78
N SER A 954 38.07 -6.34 -9.24
CA SER A 954 36.90 -5.44 -9.23
C SER A 954 36.39 -4.92 -10.57
N LEU A 955 37.16 -5.03 -11.65
CA LEU A 955 36.85 -4.37 -12.91
C LEU A 955 37.08 -5.30 -14.11
N ASP A 956 36.16 -5.28 -15.06
CA ASP A 956 36.30 -5.94 -16.35
C ASP A 956 37.22 -5.09 -17.25
N LEU A 957 38.53 -5.37 -17.21
CA LEU A 957 39.58 -4.62 -17.89
C LEU A 957 40.46 -5.56 -18.73
N ASP A 958 40.92 -5.05 -19.86
CA ASP A 958 41.82 -5.72 -20.80
C ASP A 958 43.12 -4.92 -20.96
N PHE A 959 44.27 -5.57 -20.78
CA PHE A 959 45.61 -5.00 -20.95
C PHE A 959 46.47 -5.91 -21.81
N ASP A 960 47.32 -5.32 -22.65
CA ASP A 960 48.24 -6.05 -23.52
C ASP A 960 49.41 -6.64 -22.72
N VAL A 961 49.79 -5.95 -21.64
CA VAL A 961 50.84 -6.36 -20.70
C VAL A 961 50.37 -6.15 -19.26
N MET A 962 50.51 -7.18 -18.43
CA MET A 962 50.22 -7.10 -16.99
C MET A 962 51.49 -7.39 -16.18
N VAL A 963 51.78 -6.52 -15.22
CA VAL A 963 52.81 -6.72 -14.20
C VAL A 963 52.13 -6.81 -12.84
N SER A 964 52.54 -7.77 -12.02
CA SER A 964 52.12 -7.89 -10.63
C SER A 964 53.36 -8.00 -9.74
N ASP A 965 53.28 -7.41 -8.55
CA ASP A 965 54.28 -7.56 -7.47
C ASP A 965 54.42 -9.01 -6.97
#